data_AF-A0A6N4GZ49-F1
#
_entry.id   AF-A0A6N4GZ49-F1
#
_cell.length_a   1.000
_cell.length_b   1.000
_cell.length_c   1.000
_cell.angle_alpha   90.00
_cell.angle_beta   90.00
_cell.angle_gamma   90.00
#
_symmetry.space_group_name_H-M   'P 1'
#
loop_
_entity.id
_entity.type
_entity.pdbx_description
1 polymer ?
#
loop_
_entity_poly.entity_id
_entity_poly.type
_entity_poly.pdbx_seq_one_letter_code
_entity_poly.pdbx_strand_id
1 'polypeptide(L)'
;MNKHIVKYLLALATIAFVGGGCNVDDYNEEYLDGFNPDKEITDVQVLKYTMTDADYASVASNATNKAIAEAAGPDAVAALAAVGTAKCFSEAASATTYLPAFLAAGYDSYLSNGSTVTVTYKNATDLAEEVVKLAAAETYTVSGADYQSVWGETPANYFTPEKPLAGYANKILTGAYPDAEAGAIKVVAYNYSASEPNTGGGETPAATSIDETFDGGLNAWQIVKGSSTSTWTLDDYNGVKSAKCSAFNTTGPQDLWLISEKVNLTLADNPQLAFDVKISYWTHDGLSVLVSTDYNGVTPEEATWIDLTNNFTFDGSTSGKWYTAGICDMSAYKAESVYVAFRYQGNAADNKTTTYYIDNIQLGQDVVTVTDNDLFEETFDADNFDKWQLVKAAGEDNKQWAIKKYSENLYAQVSANGAAGAVESWLVSKDPITVPAFDDGMTTFGFDIKIGYWNANCLSILISEDYTDDVTTATWTDITGNFTIPEEPASGYGNDFEPAGRFSLYKYAGKTLHFAFKYVGDGANRKTTTYQLDNIKVSSMKRGVAVSAAAALGQTRAVTQEQYAVYTFNGTSWATAEATTIVNPEDYAQMGATNPNFSSSFSQDTYLPLYLKYKFPYAMPEDVMDVAYHFYASGSTVLQADRYTFDGSNWSKNLTYETLDGPFKKVSGKWNFDPSMTLVVAPDRSAYSKSFYQACVDWVLQNKDAAYTTDNRSGSRLTDSEYYSGCAASYTNLNWRINTLPKYYWSEAGEDISAYDNWGSDDKEAARASYQAFYDEVEKRFGEVMSAALGTLYPDVKMISGIDVIYTVQMMLYTQHIGSGTGKVTHAFEFKLVDTGKFEYVRMYALSPEYELMKDANFE
;
A
#
# COMPACT_ATOMS: atom_id res chain seq x y z
N MET A 1 -7.98 6.34 55.39
CA MET A 1 -7.27 7.64 55.41
C MET A 1 -6.26 7.62 54.27
N ASN A 2 -6.30 8.58 53.32
CA ASN A 2 -5.50 8.52 52.09
C ASN A 2 -3.99 8.42 52.39
N LYS A 3 -3.31 7.49 51.72
CA LYS A 3 -1.85 7.23 51.85
C LYS A 3 -1.00 8.50 51.69
N HIS A 4 -1.48 9.47 50.90
CA HIS A 4 -0.85 10.78 50.70
C HIS A 4 -1.01 11.76 51.87
N ILE A 5 -2.17 11.76 52.54
CA ILE A 5 -2.40 12.63 53.72
C ILE A 5 -1.52 12.17 54.87
N VAL A 6 -1.35 10.85 55.04
CA VAL A 6 -0.53 10.27 56.11
C VAL A 6 0.96 10.46 55.86
N LYS A 7 1.46 10.25 54.63
CA LYS A 7 2.88 10.52 54.30
C LYS A 7 3.25 12.00 54.39
N TYR A 8 2.36 12.91 54.00
CA TYR A 8 2.60 14.35 54.18
C TYR A 8 2.55 14.76 55.66
N LEU A 9 1.65 14.20 56.46
CA LEU A 9 1.59 14.45 57.90
C LEU A 9 2.81 13.88 58.65
N LEU A 10 3.29 12.68 58.29
CA LEU A 10 4.52 12.09 58.85
C LEU A 10 5.78 12.84 58.43
N ALA A 11 5.87 13.29 57.17
CA ALA A 11 7.00 14.10 56.70
C ALA A 11 7.02 15.49 57.35
N LEU A 12 5.85 16.11 57.57
CA LEU A 12 5.73 17.39 58.29
C LEU A 12 6.06 17.24 59.78
N ALA A 13 5.70 16.12 60.42
CA ALA A 13 6.07 15.84 61.82
C ALA A 13 7.58 15.63 62.00
N THR A 14 8.27 14.96 61.05
CA THR A 14 9.74 14.81 61.10
C THR A 14 10.51 16.10 60.87
N ILE A 15 9.92 17.10 60.20
CA ILE A 15 10.55 18.40 59.95
C ILE A 15 10.36 19.36 61.14
N ALA A 16 9.37 19.11 62.02
CA ALA A 16 9.07 19.99 63.17
C ALA A 16 9.92 19.74 64.43
N PHE A 17 10.71 18.66 64.51
CA PHE A 17 11.42 18.27 65.76
C PHE A 17 12.95 18.17 65.64
N VAL A 18 13.58 19.09 64.89
CA VAL A 18 15.03 19.33 65.04
C VAL A 18 15.24 20.35 66.16
N GLY A 19 15.01 19.95 67.41
CA GLY A 19 15.29 20.82 68.57
C GLY A 19 14.49 20.53 69.84
N GLY A 20 14.60 19.32 70.40
CA GLY A 20 14.05 18.98 71.71
C GLY A 20 13.70 17.51 71.78
N GLY A 21 14.29 16.77 72.72
CA GLY A 21 14.26 15.31 72.77
C GLY A 21 12.92 14.70 73.19
N CYS A 22 11.89 14.83 72.35
CA CYS A 22 10.74 13.92 72.35
C CYS A 22 10.90 12.93 71.18
N ASN A 23 10.73 11.64 71.46
CA ASN A 23 10.69 10.62 70.42
C ASN A 23 9.32 10.70 69.69
N VAL A 24 9.26 10.25 68.43
CA VAL A 24 8.01 10.17 67.62
C VAL A 24 6.90 9.39 68.35
N ASP A 25 7.30 8.46 69.22
CA ASP A 25 6.38 7.68 70.05
C ASP A 25 5.63 8.54 71.08
N ASP A 26 6.27 9.58 71.64
CA ASP A 26 5.65 10.46 72.65
C ASP A 26 4.55 11.36 72.03
N TYR A 27 4.71 11.78 70.77
CA TYR A 27 3.71 12.60 70.05
C TYR A 27 2.46 11.79 69.67
N ASN A 28 2.65 10.52 69.30
CA ASN A 28 1.55 9.61 68.95
C ASN A 28 0.71 9.25 70.18
N GLU A 29 1.34 9.06 71.35
CA GLU A 29 0.63 8.79 72.62
C GLU A 29 -0.10 10.03 73.19
N GLU A 30 0.43 11.25 72.98
CA GLU A 30 -0.13 12.47 73.58
C GLU A 30 -1.22 13.15 72.72
N TYR A 31 -1.21 12.98 71.38
CA TYR A 31 -2.08 13.74 70.46
C TYR A 31 -2.89 12.90 69.47
N LEU A 32 -2.63 11.60 69.32
CA LEU A 32 -3.31 10.72 68.37
C LEU A 32 -3.88 9.48 69.07
N ASP A 33 -4.79 9.72 70.01
CA ASP A 33 -5.46 8.67 70.79
C ASP A 33 -6.16 7.66 69.85
N GLY A 34 -5.67 6.41 69.81
CA GLY A 34 -6.13 5.34 68.92
C GLY A 34 -5.39 5.17 67.58
N PHE A 35 -4.33 5.93 67.30
CA PHE A 35 -3.46 5.71 66.14
C PHE A 35 -2.56 4.50 66.36
N ASN A 36 -2.78 3.45 65.57
CA ASN A 36 -1.92 2.27 65.56
C ASN A 36 -0.94 2.35 64.37
N PRO A 37 0.36 2.59 64.60
CA PRO A 37 1.36 2.67 63.53
C PRO A 37 1.54 1.35 62.77
N ASP A 38 1.10 0.22 63.34
CA ASP A 38 1.16 -1.11 62.71
C ASP A 38 -0.05 -1.41 61.82
N LYS A 39 -1.01 -0.49 61.69
CA LYS A 39 -2.21 -0.71 60.87
C LYS A 39 -1.96 -0.32 59.41
N GLU A 40 -1.75 -1.32 58.54
CA GLU A 40 -1.64 -1.09 57.09
C GLU A 40 -2.85 -0.31 56.55
N ILE A 41 -2.57 0.81 55.86
CA ILE A 41 -3.61 1.56 55.14
C ILE A 41 -3.89 0.84 53.82
N THR A 42 -5.01 0.13 53.76
CA THR A 42 -5.50 -0.52 52.54
C THR A 42 -6.41 0.42 51.75
N ASP A 43 -6.07 0.66 50.49
CA ASP A 43 -6.91 1.35 49.48
C ASP A 43 -7.31 0.34 48.40
N VAL A 44 -8.48 -0.27 48.60
CA VAL A 44 -9.05 -1.31 47.74
C VAL A 44 -10.15 -0.67 46.89
N GLN A 45 -9.98 -0.71 45.56
CA GLN A 45 -10.91 -0.06 44.63
C GLN A 45 -11.40 -1.01 43.53
N VAL A 46 -12.56 -0.67 42.95
CA VAL A 46 -13.13 -1.31 41.76
C VAL A 46 -13.17 -0.26 40.65
N LEU A 47 -12.37 -0.45 39.60
CA LEU A 47 -12.19 0.52 38.52
C LEU A 47 -12.56 -0.07 37.15
N LYS A 48 -12.81 0.82 36.19
CA LYS A 48 -12.93 0.50 34.77
C LYS A 48 -11.93 1.33 33.97
N TYR A 49 -11.34 0.75 32.94
CA TYR A 49 -10.36 1.42 32.08
C TYR A 49 -10.53 0.97 30.62
N THR A 50 -10.63 1.91 29.68
CA THR A 50 -10.70 1.60 28.24
C THR A 50 -9.39 1.97 27.58
N MET A 51 -8.75 1.02 26.90
CA MET A 51 -7.47 1.24 26.25
C MET A 51 -7.57 2.18 25.04
N THR A 52 -6.56 3.02 24.89
CA THR A 52 -6.30 3.86 23.72
C THR A 52 -5.30 3.19 22.76
N ASP A 53 -5.21 3.67 21.53
CA ASP A 53 -4.21 3.18 20.55
C ASP A 53 -2.76 3.29 21.08
N ALA A 54 -2.45 4.30 21.89
CA ALA A 54 -1.12 4.48 22.49
C ALA A 54 -0.81 3.46 23.59
N ASP A 55 -1.85 2.90 24.24
CA ASP A 55 -1.68 1.91 25.28
C ASP A 55 -1.20 0.58 24.72
N TYR A 56 -1.63 0.17 23.52
CA TYR A 56 -1.11 -1.05 22.87
C TYR A 56 0.39 -0.95 22.55
N ALA A 57 0.87 0.22 22.12
CA ALA A 57 2.29 0.47 21.97
C ALA A 57 3.03 0.42 23.33
N SER A 58 2.39 0.91 24.39
CA SER A 58 2.92 0.83 25.76
C SER A 58 2.99 -0.62 26.27
N VAL A 59 1.99 -1.45 25.94
CA VAL A 59 1.98 -2.89 26.23
C VAL A 59 3.12 -3.60 25.51
N ALA A 60 3.30 -3.36 24.21
CA ALA A 60 4.35 -3.98 23.39
C ALA A 60 5.76 -3.56 23.80
N SER A 61 5.90 -2.32 24.29
CA SER A 61 7.20 -1.77 24.73
C SER A 61 7.54 -2.04 26.19
N ASN A 62 6.58 -2.49 27.02
CA ASN A 62 6.77 -2.77 28.44
C ASN A 62 7.86 -3.83 28.68
N ALA A 63 8.85 -3.51 29.52
CA ALA A 63 10.00 -4.37 29.76
C ALA A 63 9.64 -5.75 30.34
N THR A 64 8.65 -5.82 31.22
CA THR A 64 8.18 -7.08 31.79
C THR A 64 7.47 -7.93 30.73
N ASN A 65 6.67 -7.32 29.86
CA ASN A 65 6.02 -8.04 28.76
C ASN A 65 7.03 -8.58 27.75
N LYS A 66 8.08 -7.81 27.44
CA LYS A 66 9.17 -8.30 26.59
C LYS A 66 9.86 -9.52 27.18
N ALA A 67 10.16 -9.50 28.48
CA ALA A 67 10.74 -10.65 29.17
C ALA A 67 9.81 -11.88 29.15
N ILE A 68 8.48 -11.68 29.29
CA ILE A 68 7.49 -12.76 29.16
C ILE A 68 7.51 -13.35 27.74
N ALA A 69 7.51 -12.51 26.71
CA ALA A 69 7.53 -12.93 25.31
C ALA A 69 8.84 -13.65 24.95
N GLU A 70 9.98 -13.11 25.37
CA GLU A 70 11.31 -13.72 25.15
C GLU A 70 11.42 -15.12 25.76
N ALA A 71 10.85 -15.32 26.96
CA ALA A 71 10.81 -16.63 27.60
C ALA A 71 9.91 -17.63 26.86
N ALA A 72 8.90 -17.16 26.13
CA ALA A 72 7.98 -17.99 25.34
C ALA A 72 8.48 -18.30 23.91
N GLY A 73 9.48 -17.56 23.42
CA GLY A 73 10.16 -17.81 22.14
C GLY A 73 9.92 -16.73 21.06
N PRO A 74 10.55 -16.87 19.88
CA PRO A 74 10.56 -15.83 18.85
C PRO A 74 9.15 -15.49 18.31
N ASP A 75 8.26 -16.47 18.21
CA ASP A 75 6.90 -16.25 17.74
C ASP A 75 6.09 -15.37 18.71
N ALA A 76 6.30 -15.55 20.03
CA ALA A 76 5.67 -14.72 21.05
C ALA A 76 6.22 -13.28 21.05
N VAL A 77 7.52 -13.10 20.75
CA VAL A 77 8.14 -11.77 20.58
C VAL A 77 7.53 -11.05 19.37
N ALA A 78 7.39 -11.74 18.24
CA ALA A 78 6.73 -11.20 17.05
C ALA A 78 5.26 -10.86 17.33
N ALA A 79 4.54 -11.74 18.01
CA ALA A 79 3.14 -11.53 18.37
C ALA A 79 2.96 -10.32 19.32
N LEU A 80 3.83 -10.16 20.33
CA LEU A 80 3.79 -8.98 21.22
C LEU A 80 4.08 -7.68 20.45
N ALA A 81 5.05 -7.69 19.53
CA ALA A 81 5.32 -6.53 18.69
C ALA A 81 4.11 -6.17 17.82
N ALA A 82 3.42 -7.18 17.28
CA ALA A 82 2.22 -7.00 16.48
C ALA A 82 1.08 -6.33 17.26
N VAL A 83 0.96 -6.56 18.58
CA VAL A 83 -0.03 -5.84 19.42
C VAL A 83 0.11 -4.33 19.29
N GLY A 84 1.35 -3.82 19.29
CA GLY A 84 1.62 -2.38 19.18
C GLY A 84 1.28 -1.81 17.80
N THR A 85 1.55 -2.55 16.72
CA THR A 85 1.29 -2.09 15.35
C THR A 85 -0.16 -2.27 14.93
N ALA A 86 -0.79 -3.39 15.29
CA ALA A 86 -2.17 -3.71 14.99
C ALA A 86 -3.17 -3.02 15.93
N LYS A 87 -2.70 -2.55 17.10
CA LYS A 87 -3.51 -1.86 18.13
C LYS A 87 -4.65 -2.73 18.67
N CYS A 88 -4.40 -4.03 18.74
CA CYS A 88 -5.30 -5.04 19.30
C CYS A 88 -4.49 -6.23 19.81
N PHE A 89 -5.05 -7.00 20.73
CA PHE A 89 -4.51 -8.29 21.17
C PHE A 89 -4.85 -9.39 20.17
N SER A 90 -4.24 -10.56 20.30
CA SER A 90 -4.56 -11.74 19.50
C SER A 90 -4.50 -13.00 20.34
N GLU A 91 -4.87 -14.15 19.79
CA GLU A 91 -4.68 -15.42 20.49
C GLU A 91 -3.19 -15.68 20.82
N ALA A 92 -2.29 -15.39 19.87
CA ALA A 92 -0.85 -15.51 20.05
C ALA A 92 -0.26 -14.48 21.03
N ALA A 93 -0.94 -13.34 21.24
CA ALA A 93 -0.57 -12.33 22.21
C ALA A 93 -1.78 -11.85 23.00
N SER A 94 -2.21 -12.68 23.95
CA SER A 94 -3.46 -12.46 24.68
C SER A 94 -3.37 -11.33 25.72
N ALA A 95 -4.47 -10.61 25.87
CA ALA A 95 -4.62 -9.56 26.87
C ALA A 95 -4.42 -10.09 28.31
N THR A 96 -4.85 -11.33 28.58
CA THR A 96 -4.67 -12.01 29.87
C THR A 96 -3.20 -12.17 30.25
N THR A 97 -2.31 -12.31 29.25
CA THR A 97 -0.86 -12.47 29.44
C THR A 97 -0.17 -11.12 29.67
N TYR A 98 -0.53 -10.10 28.88
CA TYR A 98 0.28 -8.87 28.80
C TYR A 98 -0.33 -7.64 29.50
N LEU A 99 -1.63 -7.61 29.78
CA LEU A 99 -2.23 -6.54 30.58
C LEU A 99 -1.83 -6.53 32.05
N PRO A 100 -1.51 -7.66 32.73
CA PRO A 100 -1.02 -7.62 34.11
C PRO A 100 0.18 -6.69 34.33
N ALA A 101 1.17 -6.71 33.43
CA ALA A 101 2.34 -5.84 33.55
C ALA A 101 2.04 -4.38 33.20
N PHE A 102 1.10 -4.14 32.29
CA PHE A 102 0.61 -2.81 31.98
C PHE A 102 -0.13 -2.18 33.18
N LEU A 103 -1.03 -2.94 33.81
CA LEU A 103 -1.73 -2.52 35.02
C LEU A 103 -0.76 -2.31 36.20
N ALA A 104 0.26 -3.16 36.34
CA ALA A 104 1.30 -2.98 37.34
C ALA A 104 2.01 -1.63 37.19
N ALA A 105 2.40 -1.27 35.96
CA ALA A 105 3.05 0.00 35.69
C ALA A 105 2.17 1.22 36.01
N GLY A 106 0.85 1.12 35.80
CA GLY A 106 -0.09 2.21 36.05
C GLY A 106 -0.59 2.32 37.49
N TYR A 107 -0.89 1.19 38.15
CA TYR A 107 -1.69 1.16 39.38
C TYR A 107 -0.94 0.68 40.64
N ASP A 108 0.26 0.09 40.51
CA ASP A 108 0.87 -0.59 41.66
C ASP A 108 1.31 0.32 42.79
N SER A 109 1.59 1.58 42.48
CA SER A 109 2.07 2.56 43.45
C SER A 109 1.00 2.98 44.47
N TYR A 110 -0.29 2.77 44.18
CA TYR A 110 -1.39 3.24 45.05
C TYR A 110 -2.51 2.23 45.32
N LEU A 111 -2.80 1.26 44.43
CA LEU A 111 -3.84 0.27 44.70
C LEU A 111 -3.34 -0.90 45.55
N SER A 112 -4.11 -1.23 46.59
CA SER A 112 -3.82 -2.33 47.52
C SER A 112 -4.34 -3.68 47.01
N ASN A 113 -3.84 -4.78 47.58
CA ASN A 113 -4.36 -6.12 47.29
C ASN A 113 -5.87 -6.18 47.52
N GLY A 114 -6.59 -6.87 46.64
CA GLY A 114 -8.05 -6.93 46.59
C GLY A 114 -8.67 -5.96 45.58
N SER A 115 -7.92 -4.96 45.10
CA SER A 115 -8.42 -4.04 44.06
C SER A 115 -8.70 -4.76 42.74
N THR A 116 -9.71 -4.32 42.01
CA THR A 116 -10.07 -4.84 40.69
C THR A 116 -10.11 -3.73 39.63
N VAL A 117 -9.72 -4.08 38.40
CA VAL A 117 -9.81 -3.21 37.22
C VAL A 117 -10.41 -4.03 36.09
N THR A 118 -11.54 -3.58 35.53
CA THR A 118 -12.04 -4.10 34.25
C THR A 118 -11.43 -3.29 33.12
N VAL A 119 -10.62 -3.94 32.29
CA VAL A 119 -9.98 -3.31 31.12
C VAL A 119 -10.78 -3.65 29.87
N THR A 120 -11.30 -2.63 29.18
CA THR A 120 -11.89 -2.75 27.85
C THR A 120 -10.79 -2.63 26.79
N TYR A 121 -10.60 -3.66 25.97
CA TYR A 121 -9.54 -3.74 24.96
C TYR A 121 -10.03 -4.32 23.63
N LYS A 122 -9.27 -4.07 22.56
CA LYS A 122 -9.51 -4.60 21.22
C LYS A 122 -8.81 -5.96 21.08
N ASN A 123 -9.50 -6.96 20.56
CA ASN A 123 -8.94 -8.27 20.23
C ASN A 123 -9.15 -8.55 18.74
N ALA A 124 -8.10 -8.93 18.04
CA ALA A 124 -8.12 -9.19 16.60
C ALA A 124 -9.14 -10.27 16.26
N THR A 125 -9.85 -10.05 15.16
CA THR A 125 -10.70 -11.06 14.51
C THR A 125 -10.05 -11.48 13.21
N ASP A 126 -10.37 -12.69 12.76
CA ASP A 126 -9.89 -13.17 11.47
C ASP A 126 -10.41 -12.28 10.34
N LEU A 127 -9.49 -11.82 9.49
CA LEU A 127 -9.83 -11.16 8.24
C LEU A 127 -10.47 -12.17 7.29
N ALA A 128 -11.50 -11.74 6.57
CA ALA A 128 -12.08 -12.55 5.52
C ALA A 128 -11.03 -12.88 4.45
N GLU A 129 -10.98 -14.15 4.05
CA GLU A 129 -9.95 -14.66 3.12
C GLU A 129 -9.93 -13.89 1.80
N GLU A 130 -11.09 -13.44 1.32
CA GLU A 130 -11.20 -12.66 0.08
C GLU A 130 -10.54 -11.28 0.19
N VAL A 131 -10.64 -10.62 1.36
CA VAL A 131 -10.01 -9.30 1.60
C VAL A 131 -8.50 -9.43 1.61
N VAL A 132 -7.98 -10.50 2.22
CA VAL A 132 -6.54 -10.79 2.23
C VAL A 132 -6.02 -11.05 0.81
N LYS A 133 -6.73 -11.88 0.04
CA LYS A 133 -6.38 -12.16 -1.36
C LYS A 133 -6.47 -10.90 -2.24
N LEU A 134 -7.45 -10.04 -2.01
CA LEU A 134 -7.63 -8.80 -2.75
C LEU A 134 -6.51 -7.80 -2.47
N ALA A 135 -6.11 -7.62 -1.20
CA ALA A 135 -4.99 -6.76 -0.83
C ALA A 135 -3.64 -7.26 -1.40
N ALA A 136 -3.51 -8.58 -1.62
CA ALA A 136 -2.34 -9.21 -2.21
C ALA A 136 -2.43 -9.41 -3.74
N ALA A 137 -3.52 -8.95 -4.38
CA ALA A 137 -3.75 -9.21 -5.80
C ALA A 137 -2.70 -8.51 -6.67
N GLU A 138 -2.12 -9.27 -7.60
CA GLU A 138 -1.21 -8.71 -8.60
C GLU A 138 -1.99 -7.92 -9.66
N THR A 139 -1.39 -6.85 -10.15
CA THR A 139 -1.93 -6.04 -11.25
C THR A 139 -1.44 -6.55 -12.59
N TYR A 140 -2.36 -6.96 -13.46
CA TYR A 140 -2.10 -7.19 -14.88
C TYR A 140 -2.35 -5.91 -15.68
N THR A 141 -1.33 -5.42 -16.39
CA THR A 141 -1.47 -4.27 -17.30
C THR A 141 -1.81 -4.77 -18.70
N VAL A 142 -2.93 -4.30 -19.26
CA VAL A 142 -3.34 -4.68 -20.62
C VAL A 142 -2.31 -4.18 -21.63
N SER A 143 -1.79 -5.12 -22.43
CA SER A 143 -0.72 -4.87 -23.40
C SER A 143 -1.25 -4.36 -24.75
N GLY A 144 -0.36 -3.85 -25.60
CA GLY A 144 -0.69 -3.49 -26.99
C GLY A 144 -1.27 -4.69 -27.77
N ALA A 145 -0.71 -5.88 -27.60
CA ALA A 145 -1.21 -7.11 -28.20
C ALA A 145 -2.62 -7.48 -27.73
N ASP A 146 -2.93 -7.26 -26.45
CA ASP A 146 -4.29 -7.48 -25.93
C ASP A 146 -5.29 -6.54 -26.61
N TYR A 147 -4.94 -5.25 -26.74
CA TYR A 147 -5.77 -4.27 -27.46
C TYR A 147 -5.92 -4.61 -28.95
N GLN A 148 -4.85 -5.02 -29.62
CA GLN A 148 -4.92 -5.48 -31.00
C GLN A 148 -5.84 -6.70 -31.14
N SER A 149 -5.87 -7.60 -30.16
CA SER A 149 -6.80 -8.74 -30.17
C SER A 149 -8.28 -8.35 -30.06
N VAL A 150 -8.56 -7.12 -29.60
CA VAL A 150 -9.90 -6.52 -29.45
C VAL A 150 -10.30 -5.71 -30.69
N TRP A 151 -9.33 -4.98 -31.26
CA TRP A 151 -9.55 -3.97 -32.31
C TRP A 151 -9.10 -4.38 -33.72
N GLY A 152 -8.29 -5.43 -33.86
CA GLY A 152 -7.71 -5.86 -35.14
C GLY A 152 -6.79 -4.77 -35.71
N GLU A 153 -7.06 -4.36 -36.95
CA GLU A 153 -6.31 -3.31 -37.67
C GLU A 153 -6.66 -1.89 -37.20
N THR A 154 -7.66 -1.72 -36.33
CA THR A 154 -8.02 -0.38 -35.81
C THR A 154 -6.97 0.05 -34.79
N PRO A 155 -6.30 1.20 -34.96
CA PRO A 155 -5.21 1.64 -34.10
C PRO A 155 -5.76 2.23 -32.78
N ALA A 156 -6.23 1.36 -31.88
CA ALA A 156 -6.78 1.74 -30.58
C ALA A 156 -6.15 0.90 -29.47
N ASN A 157 -5.62 1.58 -28.44
CA ASN A 157 -5.00 0.99 -27.25
C ASN A 157 -5.80 1.27 -25.98
N TYR A 158 -7.13 1.27 -26.09
CA TYR A 158 -8.07 1.53 -25.02
C TYR A 158 -9.37 0.75 -25.23
N PHE A 159 -10.11 0.50 -24.15
CA PHE A 159 -11.47 -0.03 -24.19
C PHE A 159 -12.49 1.11 -24.27
N THR A 160 -13.69 0.81 -24.75
CA THR A 160 -14.78 1.77 -24.98
C THR A 160 -16.11 1.18 -24.53
N PRO A 161 -17.21 1.97 -24.50
CA PRO A 161 -18.54 1.42 -24.23
C PRO A 161 -18.97 0.28 -25.18
N GLU A 162 -18.64 0.35 -26.48
CA GLU A 162 -18.98 -0.73 -27.42
C GLU A 162 -18.09 -1.97 -27.26
N LYS A 163 -16.83 -1.78 -26.85
CA LYS A 163 -15.88 -2.86 -26.57
C LYS A 163 -15.33 -2.71 -25.15
N PRO A 164 -16.10 -3.05 -24.10
CA PRO A 164 -15.65 -2.93 -22.72
C PRO A 164 -14.74 -4.10 -22.32
N LEU A 165 -13.80 -3.86 -21.39
CA LEU A 165 -12.87 -4.89 -20.89
C LEU A 165 -13.59 -6.17 -20.44
N ALA A 166 -14.76 -6.07 -19.81
CA ALA A 166 -15.54 -7.22 -19.33
C ALA A 166 -15.86 -8.25 -20.44
N GLY A 167 -15.99 -7.82 -21.70
CA GLY A 167 -16.21 -8.72 -22.83
C GLY A 167 -14.97 -9.51 -23.28
N TYR A 168 -13.79 -9.10 -22.84
CA TYR A 168 -12.50 -9.62 -23.34
C TYR A 168 -11.57 -10.12 -22.22
N ALA A 169 -11.81 -9.71 -20.97
CA ALA A 169 -10.96 -10.01 -19.81
C ALA A 169 -10.71 -11.51 -19.63
N ASN A 170 -11.72 -12.37 -19.83
CA ASN A 170 -11.52 -13.81 -19.72
C ASN A 170 -10.49 -14.34 -20.72
N LYS A 171 -10.56 -13.91 -21.98
CA LYS A 171 -9.62 -14.34 -23.02
C LYS A 171 -8.20 -13.85 -22.70
N ILE A 172 -8.08 -12.57 -22.34
CA ILE A 172 -6.80 -11.93 -21.99
C ILE A 172 -6.16 -12.63 -20.79
N LEU A 173 -6.88 -12.73 -19.67
CA LEU A 173 -6.36 -13.29 -18.43
C LEU A 173 -6.13 -14.80 -18.51
N THR A 174 -6.92 -15.56 -19.27
CA THR A 174 -6.63 -16.99 -19.50
C THR A 174 -5.37 -17.18 -20.34
N GLY A 175 -5.11 -16.28 -21.29
CA GLY A 175 -3.86 -16.28 -22.05
C GLY A 175 -2.65 -15.95 -21.19
N ALA A 176 -2.78 -14.96 -20.30
CA ALA A 176 -1.71 -14.53 -19.39
C ALA A 176 -1.47 -15.49 -18.21
N TYR A 177 -2.53 -16.13 -17.71
CA TYR A 177 -2.54 -16.99 -16.53
C TYR A 177 -3.25 -18.32 -16.81
N PRO A 178 -2.66 -19.19 -17.65
CA PRO A 178 -3.29 -20.45 -18.04
C PRO A 178 -3.45 -21.46 -16.88
N ASP A 179 -2.60 -21.35 -15.85
CA ASP A 179 -2.57 -22.24 -14.69
C ASP A 179 -3.24 -21.63 -13.45
N ALA A 180 -4.16 -20.68 -13.63
CA ALA A 180 -4.85 -20.02 -12.52
C ALA A 180 -5.69 -21.01 -11.70
N GLU A 181 -5.61 -20.91 -10.37
CA GLU A 181 -6.42 -21.70 -9.44
C GLU A 181 -7.75 -21.00 -9.10
N ALA A 182 -8.78 -21.78 -8.77
CA ALA A 182 -10.07 -21.24 -8.37
C ALA A 182 -9.93 -20.31 -7.15
N GLY A 183 -10.51 -19.12 -7.22
CA GLY A 183 -10.38 -18.07 -6.21
C GLY A 183 -9.16 -17.17 -6.39
N ALA A 184 -8.35 -17.34 -7.45
CA ALA A 184 -7.32 -16.36 -7.81
C ALA A 184 -7.95 -15.02 -8.17
N ILE A 185 -7.37 -13.93 -7.65
CA ILE A 185 -7.83 -12.55 -7.88
C ILE A 185 -6.73 -11.79 -8.65
N LYS A 186 -7.13 -11.00 -9.66
CA LYS A 186 -6.26 -10.06 -10.37
C LYS A 186 -6.91 -8.69 -10.45
N VAL A 187 -6.10 -7.66 -10.25
CA VAL A 187 -6.45 -6.30 -10.65
C VAL A 187 -6.01 -6.14 -12.10
N VAL A 188 -6.84 -5.57 -12.96
CA VAL A 188 -6.52 -5.33 -14.38
C VAL A 188 -6.47 -3.83 -14.60
N ALA A 189 -5.29 -3.31 -14.94
CA ALA A 189 -5.08 -1.92 -15.32
C ALA A 189 -5.19 -1.76 -16.84
N TYR A 190 -6.04 -0.82 -17.29
CA TYR A 190 -6.34 -0.62 -18.70
C TYR A 190 -6.66 0.84 -19.01
N ASN A 191 -6.33 1.29 -20.22
CA ASN A 191 -6.83 2.54 -20.77
C ASN A 191 -8.29 2.41 -21.20
N TYR A 192 -9.09 3.43 -20.89
CA TYR A 192 -10.49 3.57 -21.26
C TYR A 192 -10.73 4.90 -21.95
N SER A 193 -11.58 4.92 -22.98
CA SER A 193 -12.13 6.15 -23.54
C SER A 193 -13.66 6.09 -23.54
N ALA A 194 -14.29 7.22 -23.22
CA ALA A 194 -15.73 7.39 -23.38
C ALA A 194 -16.16 7.54 -24.86
N SER A 195 -15.20 7.70 -25.77
CA SER A 195 -15.42 7.84 -27.20
C SER A 195 -14.86 6.64 -27.96
N GLU A 196 -15.57 6.19 -28.98
CA GLU A 196 -15.06 5.17 -29.90
C GLU A 196 -13.86 5.70 -30.70
N PRO A 197 -12.90 4.84 -31.11
CA PRO A 197 -11.89 5.24 -32.07
C PRO A 197 -12.55 5.76 -33.34
N ASN A 198 -11.98 6.80 -33.92
CA ASN A 198 -12.46 7.33 -35.18
C ASN A 198 -12.17 6.32 -36.30
N THR A 199 -13.10 5.39 -36.54
CA THR A 199 -13.03 4.41 -37.63
C THR A 199 -13.58 4.96 -38.95
N GLY A 200 -13.57 6.29 -39.11
CA GLY A 200 -14.24 7.02 -40.20
C GLY A 200 -14.17 6.28 -41.52
N GLY A 201 -15.34 5.99 -42.12
CA GLY A 201 -15.51 5.31 -43.40
C GLY A 201 -15.03 6.10 -44.62
N GLY A 202 -13.91 6.79 -44.47
CA GLY A 202 -13.12 7.51 -45.45
C GLY A 202 -11.81 7.87 -44.73
N GLU A 203 -10.67 7.57 -45.34
CA GLU A 203 -9.35 7.89 -44.79
C GLU A 203 -9.37 9.34 -44.29
N THR A 204 -9.28 9.55 -42.98
CA THR A 204 -8.97 10.88 -42.47
C THR A 204 -7.55 11.15 -42.96
N PRO A 205 -7.32 12.18 -43.81
CA PRO A 205 -5.99 12.41 -44.35
C PRO A 205 -5.02 12.60 -43.19
N ALA A 206 -3.92 11.83 -43.19
CA ALA A 206 -2.85 12.02 -42.22
C ALA A 206 -2.39 13.48 -42.25
N ALA A 207 -2.07 14.04 -41.08
CA ALA A 207 -1.58 15.40 -40.96
C ALA A 207 -0.33 15.59 -41.84
N THR A 208 -0.15 16.74 -42.48
CA THR A 208 1.05 17.01 -43.29
C THR A 208 2.19 17.66 -42.50
N SER A 209 1.93 17.99 -41.24
CA SER A 209 2.86 18.64 -40.31
C SER A 209 2.39 18.53 -38.85
N ILE A 210 3.30 18.74 -37.91
CA ILE A 210 3.07 18.91 -36.46
C ILE A 210 3.63 20.28 -36.04
N ASP A 211 2.89 20.98 -35.18
CA ASP A 211 3.32 22.16 -34.42
C ASP A 211 2.70 22.05 -33.01
N GLU A 212 3.44 21.48 -32.06
CA GLU A 212 2.93 21.12 -30.74
C GLU A 212 3.56 21.97 -29.63
N THR A 213 2.71 22.64 -28.85
CA THR A 213 3.06 23.44 -27.65
C THR A 213 2.51 22.85 -26.35
N PHE A 214 1.82 21.70 -26.42
CA PHE A 214 1.11 21.02 -25.34
C PHE A 214 0.03 21.87 -24.64
N ASP A 215 -0.40 23.00 -25.23
CA ASP A 215 -1.45 23.85 -24.66
C ASP A 215 -2.78 23.11 -24.46
N GLY A 216 -3.09 22.19 -25.38
CA GLY A 216 -4.23 21.28 -25.32
C GLY A 216 -4.04 20.04 -24.43
N GLY A 217 -2.90 19.92 -23.74
CA GLY A 217 -2.48 18.73 -23.01
C GLY A 217 -1.84 17.67 -23.88
N LEU A 218 -1.66 16.45 -23.36
CA LEU A 218 -0.96 15.35 -24.05
C LEU A 218 -1.86 14.51 -24.96
N ASN A 219 -3.14 14.85 -25.12
CA ASN A 219 -4.14 13.98 -25.74
C ASN A 219 -3.91 13.71 -27.24
N ALA A 220 -3.17 14.58 -27.93
CA ALA A 220 -2.78 14.38 -29.33
C ALA A 220 -1.64 13.37 -29.51
N TRP A 221 -1.02 12.91 -28.42
CA TRP A 221 0.12 11.99 -28.42
C TRP A 221 -0.26 10.67 -27.75
N GLN A 222 0.27 9.58 -28.29
CA GLN A 222 0.20 8.29 -27.64
C GLN A 222 1.21 8.20 -26.52
N ILE A 223 0.74 7.78 -25.35
CA ILE A 223 1.63 7.42 -24.24
C ILE A 223 1.62 5.90 -24.12
N VAL A 224 2.79 5.28 -24.24
CA VAL A 224 2.98 3.84 -23.99
C VAL A 224 4.02 3.68 -22.89
N LYS A 225 3.68 2.98 -21.81
CA LYS A 225 4.58 2.79 -20.65
C LYS A 225 4.88 1.33 -20.32
N GLY A 226 4.22 0.36 -20.98
CA GLY A 226 4.37 -1.07 -20.66
C GLY A 226 4.15 -1.36 -19.18
N SER A 227 5.12 -2.04 -18.55
CA SER A 227 5.13 -2.34 -17.10
C SER A 227 5.73 -1.22 -16.23
N SER A 228 6.01 -0.04 -16.80
CA SER A 228 6.61 1.08 -16.08
C SER A 228 5.65 1.66 -15.04
N THR A 229 6.21 2.12 -13.93
CA THR A 229 5.45 2.75 -12.83
C THR A 229 5.32 4.27 -12.97
N SER A 230 6.11 4.87 -13.87
CA SER A 230 6.01 6.28 -14.28
C SER A 230 5.35 6.42 -15.64
N THR A 231 5.07 7.65 -16.06
CA THR A 231 4.45 7.98 -17.34
C THR A 231 4.88 9.37 -17.82
N TRP A 232 4.61 9.67 -19.09
CA TRP A 232 4.63 11.05 -19.58
C TRP A 232 3.48 11.83 -18.93
N THR A 233 3.78 13.04 -18.45
CA THR A 233 2.86 13.93 -17.75
C THR A 233 2.94 15.33 -18.32
N LEU A 234 1.85 16.11 -18.22
CA LEU A 234 1.87 17.51 -18.57
C LEU A 234 2.48 18.31 -17.43
N ASP A 235 3.60 18.99 -17.68
CA ASP A 235 4.14 20.01 -16.79
C ASP A 235 3.53 21.36 -17.16
N ASP A 236 2.89 22.04 -16.21
CA ASP A 236 2.39 23.41 -16.35
C ASP A 236 3.13 24.28 -15.33
N TYR A 237 4.14 25.01 -15.81
CA TYR A 237 4.96 25.87 -14.97
C TYR A 237 4.99 27.28 -15.53
N ASN A 238 4.48 28.23 -14.75
CA ASN A 238 4.33 29.64 -15.15
C ASN A 238 3.56 29.83 -16.47
N GLY A 239 2.61 28.94 -16.77
CA GLY A 239 1.80 29.00 -17.99
C GLY A 239 2.50 28.46 -19.24
N VAL A 240 3.70 27.90 -19.12
CA VAL A 240 4.35 27.12 -20.18
C VAL A 240 4.04 25.66 -19.94
N LYS A 241 3.44 25.01 -20.94
CA LYS A 241 3.06 23.61 -20.91
C LYS A 241 4.08 22.78 -21.66
N SER A 242 4.47 21.63 -21.11
CA SER A 242 5.43 20.74 -21.76
C SER A 242 5.20 19.28 -21.40
N ALA A 243 5.61 18.37 -22.28
CA ALA A 243 5.63 16.94 -21.95
C ALA A 243 6.83 16.64 -21.05
N LYS A 244 6.58 15.98 -19.92
CA LYS A 244 7.59 15.67 -18.89
C LYS A 244 7.62 14.19 -18.55
N CYS A 245 8.82 13.64 -18.40
CA CYS A 245 9.04 12.29 -17.89
C CYS A 245 10.26 12.21 -16.95
N SER A 246 10.26 11.21 -16.07
CA SER A 246 11.37 10.89 -15.16
C SER A 246 11.20 9.49 -14.55
N ALA A 247 12.32 8.84 -14.23
CA ALA A 247 12.40 7.65 -13.38
C ALA A 247 12.60 7.97 -11.88
N PHE A 248 12.59 9.24 -11.48
CA PHE A 248 12.75 9.62 -10.06
C PHE A 248 11.65 9.00 -9.18
N ASN A 249 12.05 8.40 -8.05
CA ASN A 249 11.17 7.69 -7.10
C ASN A 249 10.31 6.57 -7.73
N THR A 250 10.77 5.97 -8.83
CA THR A 250 10.11 4.81 -9.44
C THR A 250 10.65 3.49 -8.91
N THR A 251 9.90 2.41 -9.13
CA THR A 251 10.38 1.05 -8.88
C THR A 251 10.59 0.32 -10.18
N GLY A 252 11.78 -0.28 -10.33
CA GLY A 252 12.17 -1.03 -11.53
C GLY A 252 12.53 -0.16 -12.74
N PRO A 253 12.91 -0.79 -13.85
CA PRO A 253 13.20 -0.11 -15.11
C PRO A 253 11.95 0.60 -15.67
N GLN A 254 12.16 1.76 -16.26
CA GLN A 254 11.15 2.55 -16.96
C GLN A 254 11.46 2.54 -18.46
N ASP A 255 10.42 2.34 -19.27
CA ASP A 255 10.44 2.41 -20.74
C ASP A 255 9.17 3.15 -21.19
N LEU A 256 9.31 4.44 -21.45
CA LEU A 256 8.18 5.36 -21.67
C LEU A 256 8.25 5.95 -23.07
N TRP A 257 7.18 5.81 -23.84
CA TRP A 257 7.06 6.33 -25.20
C TRP A 257 6.03 7.45 -25.25
N LEU A 258 6.38 8.54 -25.92
CA LEU A 258 5.47 9.60 -26.37
C LEU A 258 5.51 9.63 -27.89
N ILE A 259 4.45 9.16 -28.55
CA ILE A 259 4.43 8.91 -30.00
C ILE A 259 3.41 9.82 -30.67
N SER A 260 3.77 10.44 -31.79
CA SER A 260 2.90 11.33 -32.54
C SER A 260 1.70 10.61 -33.18
N GLU A 261 0.78 11.37 -33.78
CA GLU A 261 -0.08 10.84 -34.83
C GLU A 261 0.71 10.59 -36.13
N LYS A 262 0.05 9.93 -37.11
CA LYS A 262 0.63 9.64 -38.41
C LYS A 262 0.75 10.93 -39.24
N VAL A 263 1.94 11.19 -39.79
CA VAL A 263 2.23 12.41 -40.57
C VAL A 263 2.66 12.06 -41.98
N ASN A 264 1.99 12.62 -42.99
CA ASN A 264 2.30 12.43 -44.39
C ASN A 264 3.23 13.53 -44.92
N LEU A 265 4.48 13.17 -45.21
CA LEU A 265 5.52 14.08 -45.71
C LEU A 265 5.69 14.03 -47.24
N THR A 266 4.87 13.27 -47.96
CA THR A 266 5.05 13.01 -49.42
C THR A 266 5.07 14.26 -50.28
N LEU A 267 4.35 15.31 -49.88
CA LEU A 267 4.27 16.58 -50.61
C LEU A 267 5.29 17.63 -50.13
N ALA A 268 6.06 17.34 -49.08
CA ALA A 268 7.04 18.28 -48.55
C ALA A 268 8.34 18.23 -49.36
N ASP A 269 8.86 19.37 -49.82
CA ASP A 269 10.13 19.44 -50.55
C ASP A 269 11.32 19.13 -49.64
N ASN A 270 11.37 19.79 -48.48
CA ASN A 270 12.42 19.68 -47.47
C ASN A 270 11.82 19.62 -46.05
N PRO A 271 11.17 18.50 -45.67
CA PRO A 271 10.58 18.37 -44.34
C PRO A 271 11.67 18.27 -43.26
N GLN A 272 11.44 18.93 -42.12
CA GLN A 272 12.37 18.94 -41.01
C GLN A 272 11.67 18.58 -39.70
N LEU A 273 12.44 18.09 -38.72
CA LEU A 273 12.03 17.88 -37.33
C LEU A 273 12.89 18.75 -36.40
N ALA A 274 12.24 19.53 -35.53
CA ALA A 274 12.89 20.29 -34.47
C ALA A 274 12.00 20.36 -33.23
N PHE A 275 12.62 20.51 -32.05
CA PHE A 275 11.92 20.69 -30.79
C PHE A 275 12.81 21.39 -29.76
N ASP A 276 12.19 21.92 -28.71
CA ASP A 276 12.90 22.45 -27.56
C ASP A 276 12.94 21.42 -26.43
N VAL A 277 14.04 21.43 -25.69
CA VAL A 277 14.26 20.53 -24.56
C VAL A 277 14.75 21.31 -23.35
N LYS A 278 14.33 20.86 -22.17
CA LYS A 278 14.90 21.26 -20.89
C LYS A 278 15.24 20.00 -20.12
N ILE A 279 16.44 19.98 -19.52
CA ILE A 279 16.94 18.83 -18.75
C ILE A 279 17.17 19.28 -17.31
N SER A 280 16.64 18.51 -16.36
CA SER A 280 16.82 18.72 -14.93
C SER A 280 17.26 17.43 -14.25
N TYR A 281 18.01 17.56 -13.15
CA TYR A 281 18.52 16.42 -12.37
C TYR A 281 19.25 15.38 -13.23
N TRP A 282 20.11 15.86 -14.13
CA TRP A 282 20.82 15.02 -15.09
C TRP A 282 21.76 14.04 -14.38
N THR A 283 21.52 12.77 -14.62
CA THR A 283 22.28 11.65 -14.05
C THR A 283 22.66 10.60 -15.11
N HIS A 284 21.94 10.58 -16.23
CA HIS A 284 22.21 9.75 -17.41
C HIS A 284 21.56 10.31 -18.68
N ASP A 285 22.03 9.86 -19.84
CA ASP A 285 21.35 10.10 -21.11
C ASP A 285 20.33 8.99 -21.34
N GLY A 286 19.05 9.35 -21.30
CA GLY A 286 17.94 8.39 -21.31
C GLY A 286 16.86 8.69 -22.34
N LEU A 287 17.01 9.74 -23.14
CA LEU A 287 16.02 10.13 -24.14
C LEU A 287 16.52 9.80 -25.55
N SER A 288 15.71 9.06 -26.30
CA SER A 288 15.91 8.79 -27.73
C SER A 288 14.81 9.45 -28.55
N VAL A 289 15.17 9.93 -29.74
CA VAL A 289 14.23 10.45 -30.75
C VAL A 289 14.19 9.46 -31.90
N LEU A 290 13.01 8.91 -32.18
CA LEU A 290 12.84 7.78 -33.09
C LEU A 290 11.83 8.12 -34.19
N VAL A 291 11.98 7.51 -35.36
CA VAL A 291 11.00 7.57 -36.46
C VAL A 291 10.63 6.18 -36.96
N SER A 292 9.37 5.95 -37.31
CA SER A 292 8.88 4.69 -37.88
C SER A 292 7.90 4.96 -39.02
N THR A 293 7.97 4.16 -40.08
CA THR A 293 6.99 4.14 -41.18
C THR A 293 5.99 2.98 -41.08
N ASP A 294 6.28 1.98 -40.24
CA ASP A 294 5.50 0.75 -40.10
C ASP A 294 4.75 0.63 -38.76
N TYR A 295 4.85 1.64 -37.88
CA TYR A 295 4.11 1.65 -36.62
C TYR A 295 2.59 1.55 -36.83
N ASN A 296 1.99 0.55 -36.19
CA ASN A 296 0.57 0.23 -36.31
C ASN A 296 -0.36 1.10 -35.42
N GLY A 297 0.20 2.03 -34.66
CA GLY A 297 -0.57 2.88 -33.73
C GLY A 297 -0.91 2.21 -32.39
N VAL A 298 -0.42 1.00 -32.12
CA VAL A 298 -0.73 0.23 -30.90
C VAL A 298 0.54 -0.18 -30.16
N THR A 299 1.39 -1.03 -30.76
CA THR A 299 2.50 -1.70 -30.07
C THR A 299 3.85 -1.21 -30.60
N PRO A 300 4.53 -0.25 -29.95
CA PRO A 300 5.78 0.30 -30.48
C PRO A 300 6.88 -0.76 -30.61
N GLU A 301 6.83 -1.83 -29.81
CA GLU A 301 7.80 -2.93 -29.83
C GLU A 301 7.70 -3.82 -31.07
N GLU A 302 6.60 -3.76 -31.83
CA GLU A 302 6.40 -4.53 -33.07
C GLU A 302 6.83 -3.76 -34.33
N ALA A 303 7.14 -2.48 -34.18
CA ALA A 303 7.50 -1.59 -35.28
C ALA A 303 9.03 -1.47 -35.43
N THR A 304 9.45 -1.11 -36.64
CA THR A 304 10.83 -0.76 -36.93
C THR A 304 11.04 0.72 -36.61
N TRP A 305 11.93 1.01 -35.66
CA TRP A 305 12.30 2.38 -35.29
C TRP A 305 13.72 2.70 -35.75
N ILE A 306 13.84 3.78 -36.52
CA ILE A 306 15.14 4.37 -36.89
C ILE A 306 15.49 5.42 -35.85
N ASP A 307 16.71 5.35 -35.32
CA ASP A 307 17.19 6.26 -34.30
C ASP A 307 17.70 7.57 -34.93
N LEU A 308 17.03 8.67 -34.60
CA LEU A 308 17.38 10.03 -35.04
C LEU A 308 18.14 10.81 -33.97
N THR A 309 18.42 10.22 -32.81
CA THR A 309 18.97 10.90 -31.61
C THR A 309 20.23 11.68 -31.92
N ASN A 310 21.12 11.15 -32.78
CA ASN A 310 22.38 11.82 -33.16
C ASN A 310 22.20 13.13 -33.94
N ASN A 311 20.99 13.44 -34.43
CA ASN A 311 20.68 14.73 -35.05
C ASN A 311 20.40 15.83 -34.01
N PHE A 312 20.23 15.46 -32.74
CA PHE A 312 19.86 16.35 -31.65
C PHE A 312 20.95 16.39 -30.55
N THR A 313 20.87 17.38 -29.68
CA THR A 313 21.83 17.62 -28.59
C THR A 313 21.12 17.62 -27.25
N PHE A 314 21.63 16.80 -26.33
CA PHE A 314 21.17 16.73 -24.94
C PHE A 314 22.33 17.07 -24.01
N ASP A 315 22.32 18.27 -23.42
CA ASP A 315 23.33 18.69 -22.45
C ASP A 315 22.65 19.04 -21.12
N GLY A 316 22.72 18.10 -20.19
CA GLY A 316 22.17 18.29 -18.84
C GLY A 316 22.93 19.30 -17.98
N SER A 317 24.11 19.76 -18.40
CA SER A 317 24.86 20.83 -17.70
C SER A 317 24.23 22.21 -17.85
N THR A 318 23.26 22.37 -18.76
CA THR A 318 22.43 23.59 -18.90
C THR A 318 21.55 23.88 -17.69
N SER A 319 21.33 22.88 -16.81
CA SER A 319 20.61 22.95 -15.53
C SER A 319 19.28 23.71 -15.58
N GLY A 320 18.25 23.07 -16.14
CA GLY A 320 16.87 23.57 -16.09
C GLY A 320 16.56 24.72 -17.05
N LYS A 321 17.45 25.00 -18.00
CA LYS A 321 17.23 25.98 -19.07
C LYS A 321 16.63 25.30 -20.30
N TRP A 322 15.76 26.03 -20.99
CA TRP A 322 15.26 25.64 -22.30
C TRP A 322 16.29 25.97 -23.37
N TYR A 323 16.39 25.10 -24.37
CA TYR A 323 17.14 25.34 -25.59
C TYR A 323 16.60 24.46 -26.72
N THR A 324 16.87 24.84 -27.97
CA THR A 324 16.50 24.01 -29.12
C THR A 324 17.45 22.81 -29.25
N ALA A 325 16.87 21.60 -29.29
CA ALA A 325 17.64 20.36 -29.31
C ALA A 325 18.41 20.16 -30.62
N GLY A 326 17.87 20.61 -31.74
CA GLY A 326 18.51 20.49 -33.05
C GLY A 326 17.51 20.54 -34.20
N ILE A 327 18.03 20.41 -35.43
CA ILE A 327 17.25 20.25 -36.66
C ILE A 327 17.69 18.94 -37.31
N CYS A 328 16.71 18.08 -37.60
CA CYS A 328 16.89 16.84 -38.37
C CYS A 328 16.22 17.00 -39.73
N ASP A 329 16.94 16.64 -40.80
CA ASP A 329 16.34 16.48 -42.13
C ASP A 329 15.48 15.21 -42.14
N MET A 330 14.25 15.32 -42.64
CA MET A 330 13.29 14.22 -42.72
C MET A 330 13.04 13.79 -44.18
N SER A 331 13.83 14.27 -45.13
CA SER A 331 13.66 14.02 -46.57
C SER A 331 13.73 12.53 -46.94
N ALA A 332 14.48 11.73 -46.20
CA ALA A 332 14.55 10.27 -46.36
C ALA A 332 13.18 9.58 -46.15
N TYR A 333 12.26 10.22 -45.44
CA TYR A 333 10.97 9.65 -45.03
C TYR A 333 9.78 10.18 -45.83
N LYS A 334 10.02 10.82 -46.97
CA LYS A 334 8.97 11.35 -47.86
C LYS A 334 8.18 10.26 -48.58
N ALA A 335 8.69 9.04 -48.69
CA ALA A 335 8.05 7.98 -49.47
C ALA A 335 6.75 7.46 -48.82
N GLU A 336 6.64 7.56 -47.49
CA GLU A 336 5.54 7.04 -46.70
C GLU A 336 5.13 8.05 -45.63
N SER A 337 4.05 7.78 -44.90
CA SER A 337 3.73 8.56 -43.71
C SER A 337 4.47 8.01 -42.50
N VAL A 338 4.90 8.90 -41.60
CA VAL A 338 5.75 8.58 -40.45
C VAL A 338 5.06 8.81 -39.12
N TYR A 339 5.61 8.17 -38.09
CA TYR A 339 5.42 8.51 -36.69
C TYR A 339 6.76 8.94 -36.10
N VAL A 340 6.76 9.98 -35.27
CA VAL A 340 7.92 10.37 -34.45
C VAL A 340 7.64 10.01 -33.00
N ALA A 341 8.64 9.45 -32.31
CA ALA A 341 8.54 9.07 -30.91
C ALA A 341 9.68 9.65 -30.09
N PHE A 342 9.34 10.04 -28.87
CA PHE A 342 10.28 10.33 -27.80
C PHE A 342 10.24 9.17 -26.81
N ARG A 343 11.31 8.39 -26.75
CA ARG A 343 11.44 7.23 -25.86
C ARG A 343 12.36 7.56 -24.70
N TYR A 344 11.86 7.41 -23.48
CA TYR A 344 12.63 7.57 -22.26
C TYR A 344 12.91 6.22 -21.60
N GLN A 345 14.18 5.97 -21.30
CA GLN A 345 14.61 4.80 -20.54
C GLN A 345 15.36 5.24 -19.28
N GLY A 346 14.97 4.69 -18.12
CA GLY A 346 15.55 5.05 -16.83
C GLY A 346 15.36 3.99 -15.76
N ASN A 347 16.08 4.10 -14.66
CA ASN A 347 15.95 3.20 -13.51
C ASN A 347 16.46 3.91 -12.25
N ALA A 348 15.57 4.10 -11.26
CA ALA A 348 15.92 4.72 -9.98
C ALA A 348 17.01 3.95 -9.23
N ALA A 349 16.99 2.61 -9.31
CA ALA A 349 17.97 1.75 -8.63
C ALA A 349 19.40 1.95 -9.17
N ASP A 350 19.53 2.34 -10.44
CA ASP A 350 20.82 2.56 -11.11
C ASP A 350 21.23 4.04 -11.14
N ASN A 351 20.53 4.91 -10.41
CA ASN A 351 20.69 6.37 -10.48
C ASN A 351 20.54 6.91 -11.91
N LYS A 352 19.66 6.29 -12.71
CA LYS A 352 19.30 6.73 -14.07
C LYS A 352 17.96 7.45 -14.02
N THR A 353 17.95 8.67 -13.49
CA THR A 353 16.72 9.41 -13.13
C THR A 353 16.63 10.80 -13.75
N THR A 354 17.35 11.08 -14.83
CA THR A 354 17.25 12.36 -15.55
C THR A 354 15.79 12.70 -15.86
N THR A 355 15.42 13.96 -15.62
CA THR A 355 14.10 14.48 -15.96
C THR A 355 14.18 15.28 -17.25
N TYR A 356 13.38 14.88 -18.24
CA TYR A 356 13.27 15.58 -19.52
C TYR A 356 11.94 16.33 -19.61
N TYR A 357 12.00 17.49 -20.24
CA TYR A 357 10.85 18.29 -20.65
C TYR A 357 11.00 18.56 -22.14
N ILE A 358 9.92 18.35 -22.90
CA ILE A 358 9.89 18.52 -24.35
C ILE A 358 8.74 19.44 -24.70
N ASP A 359 9.01 20.40 -25.57
CA ASP A 359 8.05 21.39 -26.02
C ASP A 359 8.38 21.88 -27.44
N ASN A 360 7.46 22.63 -28.06
CA ASN A 360 7.59 23.23 -29.39
C ASN A 360 8.04 22.23 -30.46
N ILE A 361 7.40 21.06 -30.50
CA ILE A 361 7.73 20.00 -31.46
C ILE A 361 7.17 20.39 -32.82
N GLN A 362 8.05 20.50 -33.80
CA GLN A 362 7.73 20.93 -35.16
C GLN A 362 8.21 19.88 -36.16
N LEU A 363 7.29 19.32 -36.94
CA LEU A 363 7.58 18.34 -38.00
C LEU A 363 6.89 18.77 -39.30
N GLY A 364 7.63 18.87 -40.40
CA GLY A 364 7.07 19.14 -41.72
C GLY A 364 7.81 20.23 -42.46
N GLN A 365 7.24 20.71 -43.56
CA GLN A 365 7.76 21.84 -44.31
C GLN A 365 7.15 23.15 -43.80
N ASP A 366 7.94 24.23 -43.80
CA ASP A 366 7.55 25.61 -43.45
C ASP A 366 6.99 25.82 -42.02
N VAL A 367 6.87 24.77 -41.22
CA VAL A 367 6.47 24.82 -39.80
C VAL A 367 7.67 24.98 -38.86
N VAL A 368 8.84 24.50 -39.28
CA VAL A 368 10.07 24.58 -38.47
C VAL A 368 10.57 26.03 -38.45
N THR A 369 10.54 26.63 -37.26
CA THR A 369 10.93 28.03 -37.01
C THR A 369 12.35 28.18 -36.46
N VAL A 370 13.06 27.06 -36.33
CA VAL A 370 14.45 27.04 -35.89
C VAL A 370 15.34 27.40 -37.07
N THR A 371 16.21 28.38 -36.87
CA THR A 371 17.23 28.77 -37.83
C THR A 371 18.59 28.29 -37.34
N ASP A 372 19.39 27.76 -38.26
CA ASP A 372 20.80 27.49 -38.04
C ASP A 372 21.65 28.67 -38.54
N ASN A 373 22.61 29.10 -37.73
CA ASN A 373 23.62 30.07 -38.10
C ASN A 373 25.00 29.42 -38.06
N ASP A 374 25.56 29.21 -39.24
CA ASP A 374 26.79 28.47 -39.45
C ASP A 374 27.98 29.35 -39.07
N LEU A 375 28.65 28.99 -37.98
CA LEU A 375 29.86 29.65 -37.51
C LEU A 375 31.10 29.09 -38.21
N PHE A 376 31.01 27.82 -38.62
CA PHE A 376 31.99 27.11 -39.43
C PHE A 376 31.29 25.98 -40.18
N GLU A 377 31.69 25.77 -41.42
CA GLU A 377 31.22 24.67 -42.26
C GLU A 377 32.37 24.21 -43.17
N GLU A 378 32.55 22.91 -43.31
CA GLU A 378 33.46 22.27 -44.26
C GLU A 378 32.83 21.01 -44.85
N THR A 379 32.70 21.02 -46.18
CA THR A 379 32.21 19.92 -47.03
C THR A 379 33.32 19.35 -47.91
N PHE A 380 34.55 19.88 -47.81
CA PHE A 380 35.69 19.50 -48.63
C PHE A 380 35.48 19.64 -50.15
N ASP A 381 34.57 20.52 -50.59
CA ASP A 381 34.26 20.77 -52.01
C ASP A 381 35.48 21.27 -52.83
N ALA A 382 36.50 21.79 -52.17
CA ALA A 382 37.80 22.07 -52.76
C ALA A 382 38.75 20.88 -52.54
N ASP A 383 39.52 20.49 -53.56
CA ASP A 383 40.57 19.46 -53.45
C ASP A 383 41.82 19.97 -52.67
N ASN A 384 41.61 20.68 -51.56
CA ASN A 384 42.63 21.16 -50.63
C ASN A 384 42.08 21.35 -49.21
N PHE A 385 42.98 21.41 -48.23
CA PHE A 385 42.65 21.75 -46.84
C PHE A 385 42.82 23.27 -46.61
N ASP A 386 41.96 24.10 -47.19
CA ASP A 386 42.03 25.56 -47.04
C ASP A 386 41.64 26.03 -45.64
N LYS A 387 40.68 25.38 -44.97
CA LYS A 387 40.26 25.68 -43.59
C LYS A 387 40.96 24.85 -42.52
N TRP A 388 41.73 23.83 -42.93
CA TRP A 388 42.37 22.88 -42.02
C TRP A 388 43.89 22.86 -42.13
N GLN A 389 44.59 22.87 -41.00
CA GLN A 389 46.01 22.61 -40.89
C GLN A 389 46.24 21.11 -40.75
N LEU A 390 46.94 20.55 -41.73
CA LEU A 390 47.46 19.19 -41.65
C LEU A 390 48.75 19.19 -40.82
N VAL A 391 48.75 18.50 -39.69
CA VAL A 391 49.94 18.32 -38.85
C VAL A 391 50.29 16.84 -38.77
N LYS A 392 51.48 16.49 -39.23
CA LYS A 392 51.99 15.11 -39.15
C LYS A 392 52.94 14.99 -37.97
N ALA A 393 52.66 14.05 -37.07
CA ALA A 393 53.51 13.82 -35.89
C ALA A 393 54.36 12.54 -36.00
N ALA A 394 53.92 11.51 -36.75
CA ALA A 394 54.68 10.28 -36.99
C ALA A 394 54.18 9.47 -38.22
N GLY A 395 55.05 8.64 -38.83
CA GLY A 395 54.69 7.68 -39.90
C GLY A 395 55.21 8.02 -41.30
N GLU A 396 54.81 7.24 -42.31
CA GLU A 396 55.19 7.44 -43.73
C GLU A 396 54.48 8.66 -44.37
N ASP A 397 55.10 9.32 -45.37
CA ASP A 397 54.56 10.55 -45.99
C ASP A 397 53.22 10.37 -46.72
N ASN A 398 52.91 9.14 -47.14
CA ASN A 398 51.66 8.78 -47.80
C ASN A 398 50.57 8.26 -46.83
N LYS A 399 50.80 8.33 -45.50
CA LYS A 399 49.88 7.86 -44.44
C LYS A 399 49.45 9.02 -43.54
N GLN A 400 48.74 9.99 -44.13
CA GLN A 400 48.20 11.15 -43.43
C GLN A 400 46.78 11.46 -43.94
N TRP A 401 46.07 12.37 -43.27
CA TRP A 401 44.80 12.90 -43.78
C TRP A 401 44.99 13.43 -45.21
N ALA A 402 44.10 13.03 -46.10
CA ALA A 402 44.09 13.44 -47.49
C ALA A 402 42.66 13.56 -47.99
N ILE A 403 42.41 14.49 -48.89
CA ILE A 403 41.11 14.59 -49.56
C ILE A 403 41.01 13.47 -50.59
N LYS A 404 39.83 12.85 -50.65
CA LYS A 404 39.47 11.78 -51.58
C LYS A 404 38.13 12.11 -52.23
N LYS A 405 37.96 11.64 -53.46
CA LYS A 405 36.73 11.80 -54.25
C LYS A 405 36.12 10.43 -54.54
N TYR A 406 34.82 10.28 -54.28
CA TYR A 406 34.04 9.11 -54.71
C TYR A 406 32.61 9.52 -55.04
N SER A 407 32.09 9.07 -56.19
CA SER A 407 30.74 9.40 -56.66
C SER A 407 30.41 10.90 -56.63
N GLU A 408 31.37 11.71 -57.11
CA GLU A 408 31.34 13.18 -57.07
C GLU A 408 31.45 13.85 -55.69
N ASN A 409 31.36 13.11 -54.59
CA ASN A 409 31.57 13.66 -53.24
C ASN A 409 33.07 13.71 -52.87
N LEU A 410 33.50 14.81 -52.26
CA LEU A 410 34.85 14.98 -51.71
C LEU A 410 34.80 14.86 -50.17
N TYR A 411 35.80 14.24 -49.57
CA TYR A 411 35.84 14.04 -48.11
C TYR A 411 37.28 13.87 -47.62
N ALA A 412 37.51 14.12 -46.33
CA ALA A 412 38.80 13.85 -45.70
C ALA A 412 38.92 12.37 -45.34
N GLN A 413 40.06 11.73 -45.66
CA GLN A 413 40.31 10.32 -45.35
C GLN A 413 41.69 10.10 -44.74
N VAL A 414 41.78 9.16 -43.77
CA VAL A 414 43.05 8.68 -43.21
C VAL A 414 43.02 7.17 -42.94
N SER A 415 44.18 6.51 -42.99
CA SER A 415 44.34 5.08 -42.66
C SER A 415 45.80 4.73 -42.37
N ALA A 416 46.04 3.80 -41.44
CA ALA A 416 47.35 3.15 -41.24
C ALA A 416 47.48 1.86 -42.06
N ASN A 417 46.47 1.48 -42.85
CA ASN A 417 46.48 0.24 -43.61
C ASN A 417 47.67 0.22 -44.58
N GLY A 418 48.49 -0.82 -44.49
CA GLY A 418 49.71 -0.98 -45.29
C GLY A 418 50.86 -0.04 -44.92
N ALA A 419 50.82 0.62 -43.75
CA ALA A 419 51.97 1.33 -43.20
C ALA A 419 52.96 0.33 -42.54
N ALA A 420 54.27 0.62 -42.59
CA ALA A 420 55.31 -0.22 -41.98
C ALA A 420 55.41 -0.09 -40.44
N GLY A 421 54.64 0.81 -39.82
CA GLY A 421 54.65 1.05 -38.38
C GLY A 421 53.59 2.07 -37.93
N ALA A 422 53.87 2.78 -36.84
CA ALA A 422 52.98 3.79 -36.25
C ALA A 422 52.70 4.96 -37.22
N VAL A 423 51.45 5.43 -37.20
CA VAL A 423 50.95 6.57 -37.98
C VAL A 423 50.24 7.53 -37.03
N GLU A 424 50.68 8.78 -37.01
CA GLU A 424 50.01 9.88 -36.29
C GLU A 424 49.81 11.09 -37.21
N SER A 425 48.54 11.42 -37.46
CA SER A 425 48.13 12.51 -38.34
C SER A 425 47.03 13.31 -37.69
N TRP A 426 47.13 14.64 -37.77
CA TRP A 426 46.17 15.58 -37.21
C TRP A 426 45.61 16.46 -38.31
N LEU A 427 44.30 16.72 -38.22
CA LEU A 427 43.63 17.75 -38.99
C LEU A 427 43.08 18.77 -37.98
N VAL A 428 43.64 19.98 -37.93
CA VAL A 428 43.28 21.03 -36.95
C VAL A 428 42.66 22.22 -37.66
N SER A 429 41.60 22.85 -37.14
CA SER A 429 41.04 24.06 -37.76
C SER A 429 42.10 25.17 -37.79
N LYS A 430 42.32 25.81 -38.94
CA LYS A 430 43.34 26.88 -39.05
C LYS A 430 42.97 28.09 -38.22
N ASP A 431 41.73 28.54 -38.38
CA ASP A 431 41.22 29.67 -37.63
C ASP A 431 40.44 29.16 -36.40
N PRO A 432 40.56 29.85 -35.25
CA PRO A 432 39.77 29.53 -34.09
C PRO A 432 38.33 30.03 -34.28
N ILE A 433 37.36 29.23 -33.86
CA ILE A 433 35.93 29.51 -34.03
C ILE A 433 35.37 30.06 -32.73
N THR A 434 34.71 31.23 -32.79
CA THR A 434 34.10 31.85 -31.61
C THR A 434 32.75 31.23 -31.31
N VAL A 435 32.59 30.71 -30.09
CA VAL A 435 31.31 30.21 -29.58
C VAL A 435 30.52 31.40 -29.02
N PRO A 436 29.31 31.69 -29.51
CA PRO A 436 28.46 32.74 -29.00
C PRO A 436 28.13 32.57 -27.50
N ALA A 437 27.67 33.66 -26.87
CA ALA A 437 27.06 33.55 -25.54
C ALA A 437 25.76 32.74 -25.64
N PHE A 438 25.44 31.97 -24.60
CA PHE A 438 24.19 31.22 -24.54
C PHE A 438 23.01 32.17 -24.29
N ASP A 439 22.12 32.30 -25.28
CA ASP A 439 20.95 33.20 -25.29
C ASP A 439 19.66 32.47 -25.74
N ASP A 440 19.42 31.30 -25.14
CA ASP A 440 18.38 30.31 -25.49
C ASP A 440 18.60 29.57 -26.83
N GLY A 441 19.68 29.92 -27.56
CA GLY A 441 20.21 29.13 -28.67
C GLY A 441 21.29 28.13 -28.21
N MET A 442 21.35 26.97 -28.86
CA MET A 442 22.38 25.95 -28.62
C MET A 442 23.43 26.00 -29.73
N THR A 443 24.70 26.20 -29.36
CA THR A 443 25.82 26.05 -30.29
C THR A 443 26.38 24.64 -30.20
N THR A 444 26.52 23.98 -31.35
CA THR A 444 26.94 22.58 -31.45
C THR A 444 28.07 22.40 -32.44
N PHE A 445 28.86 21.36 -32.23
CA PHE A 445 29.84 20.85 -33.19
C PHE A 445 29.44 19.44 -33.64
N GLY A 446 29.41 19.21 -34.95
CA GLY A 446 29.04 17.92 -35.54
C GLY A 446 29.77 17.69 -36.85
N PHE A 447 29.72 16.44 -37.33
CA PHE A 447 30.29 16.00 -38.60
C PHE A 447 29.66 14.67 -39.01
N ASP A 448 29.75 14.35 -40.29
CA ASP A 448 29.37 13.05 -40.81
C ASP A 448 30.58 12.13 -40.91
N ILE A 449 30.37 10.86 -40.62
CA ILE A 449 31.42 9.85 -40.61
C ILE A 449 31.03 8.64 -41.44
N LYS A 450 32.01 8.12 -42.17
CA LYS A 450 31.95 6.81 -42.82
C LYS A 450 33.26 6.10 -42.56
N ILE A 451 33.18 4.83 -42.17
CA ILE A 451 34.39 4.04 -41.93
C ILE A 451 34.49 2.85 -42.87
N GLY A 452 35.71 2.33 -42.99
CA GLY A 452 35.96 1.09 -43.70
C GLY A 452 37.09 0.29 -43.07
N TYR A 453 36.98 -1.04 -43.19
CA TYR A 453 37.92 -2.01 -42.63
C TYR A 453 38.23 -1.74 -41.16
N TRP A 454 37.18 -1.71 -40.32
CA TRP A 454 37.37 -1.51 -38.88
C TRP A 454 38.24 -2.61 -38.29
N ASN A 455 39.33 -2.23 -37.63
CA ASN A 455 40.18 -3.17 -36.90
C ASN A 455 40.76 -2.59 -35.60
N ALA A 456 40.65 -1.27 -35.38
CA ALA A 456 40.98 -0.63 -34.11
C ALA A 456 40.42 0.79 -34.01
N ASN A 457 40.16 1.26 -32.79
CA ASN A 457 39.80 2.65 -32.54
C ASN A 457 41.06 3.52 -32.65
N CYS A 458 41.13 4.32 -33.73
CA CYS A 458 42.29 5.13 -34.06
C CYS A 458 41.97 6.61 -34.20
N LEU A 459 40.72 7.05 -34.04
CA LEU A 459 40.31 8.44 -34.17
C LEU A 459 40.01 9.06 -32.80
N SER A 460 40.54 10.27 -32.56
CA SER A 460 40.15 11.14 -31.46
C SER A 460 39.67 12.48 -32.01
N ILE A 461 38.60 13.00 -31.41
CA ILE A 461 38.03 14.31 -31.69
C ILE A 461 38.36 15.21 -30.50
N LEU A 462 39.07 16.29 -30.77
CA LEU A 462 39.69 17.13 -29.75
C LEU A 462 39.34 18.60 -29.96
N ILE A 463 39.29 19.36 -28.87
CA ILE A 463 39.17 20.82 -28.91
C ILE A 463 40.25 21.49 -28.05
N SER A 464 40.66 22.70 -28.41
CA SER A 464 41.67 23.47 -27.69
C SER A 464 41.32 24.96 -27.65
N GLU A 465 41.54 25.60 -26.50
CA GLU A 465 41.40 27.06 -26.31
C GLU A 465 42.73 27.80 -26.54
N ASP A 466 43.87 27.09 -26.60
CA ASP A 466 45.23 27.64 -26.54
C ASP A 466 46.15 27.19 -27.68
N TYR A 467 45.62 26.47 -28.69
CA TYR A 467 46.38 26.04 -29.85
C TYR A 467 46.99 27.22 -30.62
N THR A 468 48.28 27.11 -30.91
CA THR A 468 49.08 28.12 -31.64
C THR A 468 50.03 27.44 -32.62
N ASP A 469 49.47 26.69 -33.58
CA ASP A 469 50.17 26.00 -34.67
C ASP A 469 51.10 24.83 -34.27
N ASP A 470 51.18 24.46 -32.99
CA ASP A 470 51.93 23.29 -32.49
C ASP A 470 51.04 22.40 -31.61
N VAL A 471 50.74 21.20 -32.12
CA VAL A 471 49.87 20.21 -31.47
C VAL A 471 50.47 19.63 -30.19
N THR A 472 51.79 19.76 -29.97
CA THR A 472 52.49 19.19 -28.82
C THR A 472 52.52 20.11 -27.61
N THR A 473 52.34 21.42 -27.81
CA THR A 473 52.33 22.42 -26.74
C THR A 473 50.94 22.88 -26.33
N ALA A 474 49.94 22.61 -27.17
CA ALA A 474 48.54 22.95 -26.90
C ALA A 474 47.89 22.01 -25.89
N THR A 475 46.92 22.53 -25.14
CA THR A 475 46.07 21.74 -24.26
C THR A 475 44.85 21.25 -25.03
N TRP A 476 44.66 19.93 -25.08
CA TRP A 476 43.56 19.29 -25.79
C TRP A 476 42.54 18.68 -24.82
N THR A 477 41.27 19.03 -25.01
CA THR A 477 40.16 18.31 -24.38
C THR A 477 39.66 17.25 -25.36
N ASP A 478 39.66 15.99 -24.94
CA ASP A 478 39.11 14.88 -25.72
C ASP A 478 37.59 14.82 -25.57
N ILE A 479 36.88 15.01 -26.68
CA ILE A 479 35.42 14.98 -26.76
C ILE A 479 34.91 13.79 -27.57
N THR A 480 35.78 12.83 -27.93
CA THR A 480 35.44 11.64 -28.75
C THR A 480 34.25 10.88 -28.20
N GLY A 481 34.15 10.73 -26.88
CA GLY A 481 33.07 9.98 -26.22
C GLY A 481 31.67 10.60 -26.35
N ASN A 482 31.53 11.79 -26.95
CA ASN A 482 30.24 12.42 -27.23
C ASN A 482 29.72 12.12 -28.64
N PHE A 483 30.49 11.37 -29.43
CA PHE A 483 30.13 11.00 -30.80
C PHE A 483 30.01 9.48 -30.90
N THR A 484 29.07 9.04 -31.73
CA THR A 484 28.92 7.64 -32.13
C THR A 484 29.86 7.38 -33.31
N ILE A 485 31.03 6.78 -33.02
CA ILE A 485 31.99 6.36 -34.04
C ILE A 485 31.72 4.89 -34.38
N PRO A 486 31.38 4.53 -35.63
CA PRO A 486 31.05 3.15 -35.95
C PRO A 486 32.22 2.19 -35.70
N GLU A 487 31.90 0.94 -35.34
CA GLU A 487 32.87 -0.16 -35.17
C GLU A 487 32.68 -1.28 -36.21
N GLU A 488 31.98 -0.96 -37.29
CA GLU A 488 31.71 -1.84 -38.42
C GLU A 488 31.66 -1.05 -39.75
N PRO A 489 31.91 -1.70 -40.90
CA PRO A 489 32.23 -3.10 -41.08
C PRO A 489 33.72 -3.43 -40.93
N ALA A 490 34.03 -4.65 -40.47
CA ALA A 490 35.40 -5.17 -40.41
C ALA A 490 36.04 -5.39 -41.81
N SER A 491 35.23 -5.42 -42.86
CA SER A 491 35.67 -5.52 -44.26
C SER A 491 34.83 -4.63 -45.16
N GLY A 492 35.45 -3.98 -46.14
CA GLY A 492 34.76 -3.04 -47.02
C GLY A 492 34.53 -1.69 -46.35
N TYR A 493 33.51 -0.98 -46.79
CA TYR A 493 33.12 0.34 -46.27
C TYR A 493 31.64 0.32 -45.86
N GLY A 494 31.25 1.20 -44.94
CA GLY A 494 29.83 1.47 -44.68
C GLY A 494 29.08 1.90 -45.94
N ASN A 495 27.76 1.78 -45.95
CA ASN A 495 26.95 2.11 -47.12
C ASN A 495 27.00 3.62 -47.40
N ASP A 496 26.68 4.43 -46.40
CA ASP A 496 26.54 5.88 -46.51
C ASP A 496 27.32 6.62 -45.41
N PHE A 497 27.34 7.95 -45.50
CA PHE A 497 27.79 8.82 -44.42
C PHE A 497 26.65 8.99 -43.43
N GLU A 498 26.96 8.91 -42.14
CA GLU A 498 25.99 9.04 -41.05
C GLU A 498 26.43 10.16 -40.10
N PRO A 499 25.50 10.94 -39.52
CA PRO A 499 25.84 11.92 -38.50
C PRO A 499 26.50 11.25 -37.30
N ALA A 500 27.72 11.66 -36.96
CA ALA A 500 28.45 11.12 -35.82
C ALA A 500 27.85 11.55 -34.46
N GLY A 501 26.90 12.50 -34.46
CA GLY A 501 26.35 13.14 -33.28
C GLY A 501 26.67 14.62 -33.22
N ARG A 502 26.06 15.33 -32.26
CA ARG A 502 26.29 16.75 -32.01
C ARG A 502 26.79 16.97 -30.59
N PHE A 503 27.98 17.54 -30.47
CA PHE A 503 28.55 17.95 -29.20
C PHE A 503 28.08 19.36 -28.82
N SER A 504 27.51 19.52 -27.62
CA SER A 504 27.17 20.84 -27.09
C SER A 504 28.43 21.64 -26.75
N LEU A 505 28.50 22.88 -27.24
CA LEU A 505 29.54 23.84 -26.87
C LEU A 505 29.12 24.76 -25.72
N TYR A 506 28.05 24.43 -24.98
CA TYR A 506 27.50 25.24 -23.90
C TYR A 506 28.54 25.66 -22.85
N LYS A 507 29.41 24.74 -22.43
CA LYS A 507 30.51 25.00 -21.47
C LYS A 507 31.56 25.98 -21.99
N TYR A 508 31.59 26.20 -23.29
CA TYR A 508 32.53 27.07 -23.98
C TYR A 508 31.88 28.36 -24.49
N ALA A 509 30.63 28.66 -24.09
CA ALA A 509 29.94 29.88 -24.47
C ALA A 509 30.80 31.13 -24.19
N GLY A 510 30.99 31.97 -25.21
CA GLY A 510 31.83 33.17 -25.15
C GLY A 510 33.33 32.93 -25.32
N LYS A 511 33.78 31.69 -25.56
CA LYS A 511 35.19 31.36 -25.81
C LYS A 511 35.47 31.15 -27.29
N THR A 512 36.75 30.98 -27.64
CA THR A 512 37.18 30.64 -28.99
C THR A 512 37.92 29.31 -28.98
N LEU A 513 37.63 28.43 -29.94
CA LEU A 513 38.10 27.05 -29.96
C LEU A 513 38.74 26.69 -31.30
N HIS A 514 39.81 25.91 -31.24
CA HIS A 514 40.25 25.08 -32.36
C HIS A 514 39.68 23.68 -32.23
N PHE A 515 39.35 23.06 -33.36
CA PHE A 515 38.82 21.70 -33.45
C PHE A 515 39.85 20.82 -34.15
N ALA A 516 40.02 19.58 -33.70
CA ALA A 516 40.99 18.67 -34.29
C ALA A 516 40.50 17.22 -34.39
N PHE A 517 40.87 16.59 -35.49
CA PHE A 517 40.75 15.15 -35.72
C PHE A 517 42.14 14.52 -35.69
N LYS A 518 42.43 13.79 -34.61
CA LYS A 518 43.70 13.09 -34.42
C LYS A 518 43.54 11.62 -34.77
N TYR A 519 44.36 11.14 -35.69
CA TYR A 519 44.47 9.73 -36.03
C TYR A 519 45.73 9.11 -35.41
N VAL A 520 45.61 7.97 -34.71
CA VAL A 520 46.72 7.19 -34.13
C VAL A 520 46.55 5.70 -34.42
N GLY A 521 47.21 5.23 -35.48
CA GLY A 521 47.23 3.82 -35.88
C GLY A 521 48.64 3.22 -35.92
N ASP A 522 48.72 1.94 -36.23
CA ASP A 522 49.97 1.20 -36.44
C ASP A 522 49.75 0.06 -37.45
N GLY A 523 50.31 0.21 -38.64
CA GLY A 523 50.16 -0.78 -39.72
C GLY A 523 50.88 -2.10 -39.42
N ALA A 524 52.04 -2.06 -38.74
CA ALA A 524 52.80 -3.27 -38.38
C ALA A 524 52.06 -4.12 -37.35
N ASN A 525 51.39 -3.47 -36.40
CA ASN A 525 50.58 -4.12 -35.38
C ASN A 525 49.11 -4.28 -35.79
N ARG A 526 48.78 -4.00 -37.06
CA ARG A 526 47.41 -4.06 -37.63
C ARG A 526 46.41 -3.14 -36.91
N LYS A 527 46.84 -2.17 -36.10
CA LYS A 527 45.96 -1.20 -35.46
C LYS A 527 45.53 -0.14 -36.49
N THR A 528 44.50 -0.41 -37.27
CA THR A 528 44.06 0.49 -38.35
C THR A 528 42.55 0.46 -38.53
N THR A 529 41.99 1.61 -38.88
CA THR A 529 40.63 1.77 -39.42
C THR A 529 40.72 2.89 -40.44
N THR A 530 40.00 2.77 -41.55
CA THR A 530 39.92 3.88 -42.52
C THR A 530 38.76 4.77 -42.10
N TYR A 531 39.06 6.02 -41.76
CA TYR A 531 38.05 7.03 -41.43
C TYR A 531 37.86 7.97 -42.61
N GLN A 532 36.60 8.24 -42.94
CA GLN A 532 36.17 9.28 -43.87
C GLN A 532 35.31 10.27 -43.10
N LEU A 533 35.62 11.57 -43.20
CA LEU A 533 34.92 12.65 -42.52
C LEU A 533 34.40 13.64 -43.54
N ASP A 534 33.18 14.11 -43.31
CA ASP A 534 32.50 15.08 -44.17
C ASP A 534 31.54 15.97 -43.36
N ASN A 535 30.99 17.01 -44.00
CA ASN A 535 29.96 17.91 -43.44
C ASN A 535 30.27 18.41 -42.02
N ILE A 536 31.52 18.83 -41.80
CA ILE A 536 31.97 19.28 -40.48
C ILE A 536 31.41 20.68 -40.21
N LYS A 537 30.68 20.82 -39.11
CA LYS A 537 29.92 22.03 -38.83
C LYS A 537 30.02 22.48 -37.38
N VAL A 538 30.21 23.78 -37.18
CA VAL A 538 29.91 24.46 -35.91
C VAL A 538 28.74 25.42 -36.17
N SER A 539 27.62 25.12 -35.56
CA SER A 539 26.35 25.80 -35.80
C SER A 539 25.75 26.35 -34.52
N SER A 540 25.16 27.54 -34.58
CA SER A 540 24.33 28.09 -33.52
C SER A 540 22.87 28.03 -33.93
N MET A 541 22.11 27.16 -33.26
CA MET A 541 20.69 26.95 -33.56
C MET A 541 19.84 27.74 -32.57
N LYS A 542 18.90 28.53 -33.09
CA LYS A 542 17.97 29.32 -32.27
C LYS A 542 16.61 29.39 -32.94
N ARG A 543 15.56 29.43 -32.14
CA ARG A 543 14.20 29.69 -32.60
C ARG A 543 14.00 31.17 -32.93
N GLY A 544 13.58 31.47 -34.16
CA GLY A 544 13.51 32.84 -34.68
C GLY A 544 12.32 33.68 -34.17
N VAL A 545 11.21 33.05 -33.79
CA VAL A 545 9.99 33.70 -33.25
C VAL A 545 9.35 32.78 -32.20
N ALA A 546 8.78 33.32 -31.13
CA ALA A 546 7.92 32.54 -30.24
C ALA A 546 6.77 31.93 -31.06
N VAL A 547 6.54 30.63 -30.93
CA VAL A 547 5.46 29.94 -31.64
C VAL A 547 4.15 30.61 -31.24
N SER A 548 3.48 31.30 -32.17
CA SER A 548 2.11 31.74 -31.94
C SER A 548 1.27 30.48 -31.92
N ALA A 549 0.35 30.33 -30.94
CA ALA A 549 -0.59 29.20 -30.86
C ALA A 549 -1.26 28.94 -32.22
N ALA A 550 -0.62 28.11 -33.05
CA ALA A 550 -1.14 27.68 -34.33
C ALA A 550 -2.09 26.51 -34.06
N ALA A 551 -3.06 26.35 -34.95
CA ALA A 551 -4.19 25.44 -34.78
C ALA A 551 -3.70 24.09 -34.23
N ALA A 552 -4.06 23.81 -32.97
CA ALA A 552 -3.84 22.52 -32.34
C ALA A 552 -4.09 21.43 -33.37
N LEU A 553 -3.19 20.45 -33.46
CA LEU A 553 -3.47 19.18 -34.14
C LEU A 553 -4.92 18.86 -33.82
N GLY A 554 -5.80 18.93 -34.83
CA GLY A 554 -7.23 18.78 -34.60
C GLY A 554 -7.39 17.47 -33.85
N GLN A 555 -7.87 17.49 -32.61
CA GLN A 555 -7.84 16.34 -31.72
C GLN A 555 -8.51 15.15 -32.40
N THR A 556 -7.74 14.27 -33.06
CA THR A 556 -8.29 13.10 -33.76
C THR A 556 -8.19 11.86 -32.89
N ARG A 557 -7.21 11.81 -31.97
CA ARG A 557 -7.13 10.81 -30.89
C ARG A 557 -8.16 11.03 -29.79
N ALA A 558 -8.81 9.94 -29.39
CA ALA A 558 -9.75 9.94 -28.27
C ALA A 558 -9.01 10.16 -26.94
N VAL A 559 -9.62 10.93 -26.04
CA VAL A 559 -9.09 11.11 -24.68
C VAL A 559 -9.19 9.79 -23.94
N THR A 560 -8.06 9.29 -23.43
CA THR A 560 -7.97 8.03 -22.68
C THR A 560 -7.60 8.29 -21.22
N GLN A 561 -8.18 7.51 -20.31
CA GLN A 561 -7.84 7.50 -18.88
C GLN A 561 -7.53 6.08 -18.41
N GLU A 562 -6.54 5.94 -17.52
CA GLU A 562 -6.23 4.65 -16.88
C GLU A 562 -7.35 4.31 -15.88
N GLN A 563 -7.82 3.07 -15.95
CA GLN A 563 -8.82 2.48 -15.07
C GLN A 563 -8.36 1.11 -14.56
N TYR A 564 -8.99 0.67 -13.48
CA TYR A 564 -8.77 -0.61 -12.83
C TYR A 564 -10.09 -1.37 -12.68
N ALA A 565 -10.02 -2.68 -12.89
CA ALA A 565 -11.13 -3.61 -12.63
C ALA A 565 -10.60 -4.87 -11.94
N VAL A 566 -11.43 -5.51 -11.12
CA VAL A 566 -11.05 -6.71 -10.35
C VAL A 566 -11.74 -7.93 -10.94
N TYR A 567 -10.96 -8.99 -11.20
CA TYR A 567 -11.46 -10.26 -11.74
C TYR A 567 -11.06 -11.42 -10.83
N THR A 568 -11.96 -12.38 -10.69
CA THR A 568 -11.75 -13.63 -9.96
C THR A 568 -11.87 -14.82 -10.91
N PHE A 569 -10.96 -15.79 -10.80
CA PHE A 569 -11.03 -17.04 -11.54
C PHE A 569 -11.93 -18.04 -10.81
N ASN A 570 -13.00 -18.50 -11.47
CA ASN A 570 -13.95 -19.44 -10.86
C ASN A 570 -13.54 -20.92 -10.99
N GLY A 571 -12.33 -21.21 -11.50
CA GLY A 571 -11.86 -22.54 -11.84
C GLY A 571 -12.00 -22.91 -13.32
N THR A 572 -12.76 -22.13 -14.09
CA THR A 572 -12.95 -22.33 -15.54
C THR A 572 -12.78 -21.05 -16.37
N SER A 573 -13.14 -19.90 -15.81
CA SER A 573 -13.09 -18.61 -16.48
C SER A 573 -12.86 -17.49 -15.48
N TRP A 574 -12.23 -16.40 -15.93
CA TRP A 574 -12.19 -15.15 -15.20
C TRP A 574 -13.51 -14.38 -15.37
N ALA A 575 -14.08 -13.92 -14.26
CA ALA A 575 -15.27 -13.07 -14.22
C ALA A 575 -15.03 -11.86 -13.31
N THR A 576 -15.82 -10.81 -13.46
CA THR A 576 -15.79 -9.66 -12.55
C THR A 576 -15.98 -10.13 -11.12
N ALA A 577 -15.13 -9.68 -10.20
CA ALA A 577 -15.23 -10.07 -8.80
C ALA A 577 -16.56 -9.61 -8.19
N GLU A 578 -17.31 -10.54 -7.59
CA GLU A 578 -18.58 -10.23 -6.93
C GLU A 578 -18.35 -9.43 -5.64
N ALA A 579 -19.30 -8.56 -5.30
CA ALA A 579 -19.24 -7.72 -4.09
C ALA A 579 -17.89 -7.01 -3.88
N THR A 580 -17.20 -6.65 -4.97
CA THR A 580 -15.86 -6.07 -4.95
C THR A 580 -15.79 -4.83 -5.83
N THR A 581 -15.09 -3.81 -5.39
CA THR A 581 -14.79 -2.61 -6.17
C THR A 581 -13.34 -2.16 -5.97
N ILE A 582 -12.82 -1.40 -6.93
CA ILE A 582 -11.53 -0.73 -6.81
C ILE A 582 -11.70 0.77 -7.07
N VAL A 583 -11.02 1.59 -6.26
CA VAL A 583 -11.00 3.05 -6.41
C VAL A 583 -10.14 3.41 -7.62
N ASN A 584 -10.73 4.07 -8.61
CA ASN A 584 -10.07 4.47 -9.85
C ASN A 584 -9.41 5.86 -9.73
N PRO A 585 -8.43 6.21 -10.60
CA PRO A 585 -7.80 7.53 -10.60
C PRO A 585 -8.79 8.71 -10.64
N GLU A 586 -9.88 8.58 -11.40
CA GLU A 586 -10.94 9.59 -11.46
C GLU A 586 -11.71 9.72 -10.12
N ASP A 587 -11.91 8.62 -9.39
CA ASP A 587 -12.56 8.63 -8.09
C ASP A 587 -11.68 9.39 -7.08
N TYR A 588 -10.37 9.17 -7.09
CA TYR A 588 -9.41 9.93 -6.26
C TYR A 588 -9.45 11.43 -6.54
N ALA A 589 -9.47 11.82 -7.82
CA ALA A 589 -9.57 13.21 -8.22
C ALA A 589 -10.89 13.84 -7.75
N GLN A 590 -12.01 13.12 -7.85
CA GLN A 590 -13.31 13.58 -7.32
C GLN A 590 -13.30 13.76 -5.80
N MET A 591 -12.54 12.93 -5.08
CA MET A 591 -12.35 13.07 -3.63
C MET A 591 -11.35 14.20 -3.25
N GLY A 592 -10.72 14.84 -4.24
CA GLY A 592 -9.79 15.95 -4.04
C GLY A 592 -8.32 15.53 -3.84
N ALA A 593 -7.96 14.30 -4.18
CA ALA A 593 -6.59 13.82 -4.07
C ALA A 593 -5.71 14.42 -5.19
N THR A 594 -4.46 14.76 -4.86
CA THR A 594 -3.46 15.21 -5.85
C THR A 594 -2.81 14.04 -6.59
N ASN A 595 -2.75 12.87 -5.97
CA ASN A 595 -2.24 11.63 -6.54
C ASN A 595 -3.35 10.57 -6.49
N PRO A 596 -3.35 9.55 -7.37
CA PRO A 596 -4.36 8.49 -7.38
C PRO A 596 -4.14 7.45 -6.25
N ASN A 597 -4.03 7.91 -5.00
CA ASN A 597 -3.87 7.07 -3.80
C ASN A 597 -4.36 7.78 -2.53
N PHE A 598 -4.67 6.97 -1.50
CA PHE A 598 -4.82 7.43 -0.12
C PHE A 598 -3.47 7.56 0.59
N SER A 599 -3.41 8.26 1.71
CA SER A 599 -2.19 8.41 2.51
C SER A 599 -2.53 8.73 3.97
N SER A 600 -1.52 8.80 4.84
CA SER A 600 -1.72 9.24 6.23
C SER A 600 -2.34 10.63 6.37
N SER A 601 -2.19 11.51 5.37
CA SER A 601 -2.82 12.84 5.32
C SER A 601 -4.12 12.88 4.53
N PHE A 602 -4.43 11.85 3.75
CA PHE A 602 -5.65 11.71 2.96
C PHE A 602 -6.27 10.33 3.25
N SER A 603 -7.00 10.26 4.36
CA SER A 603 -7.40 8.99 5.00
C SER A 603 -8.54 8.29 4.26
N GLN A 604 -8.32 7.03 3.91
CA GLN A 604 -9.32 6.13 3.35
C GLN A 604 -10.54 5.95 4.27
N ASP A 605 -10.35 5.96 5.60
CA ASP A 605 -11.45 5.75 6.55
C ASP A 605 -12.47 6.90 6.48
N THR A 606 -12.04 8.09 6.06
CA THR A 606 -12.92 9.25 5.85
C THR A 606 -13.69 9.15 4.53
N TYR A 607 -13.02 8.72 3.46
CA TYR A 607 -13.52 8.87 2.09
C TYR A 607 -14.18 7.62 1.52
N LEU A 608 -13.75 6.42 1.91
CA LEU A 608 -14.32 5.17 1.39
C LEU A 608 -15.81 4.98 1.70
N PRO A 609 -16.33 5.30 2.90
CA PRO A 609 -17.78 5.29 3.14
C PRO A 609 -18.57 6.20 2.19
N LEU A 610 -18.02 7.38 1.86
CA LEU A 610 -18.65 8.35 0.95
C LEU A 610 -18.58 7.87 -0.49
N TYR A 611 -17.42 7.34 -0.90
CA TYR A 611 -17.23 6.70 -2.19
C TYR A 611 -18.23 5.57 -2.42
N LEU A 612 -18.38 4.66 -1.46
CA LEU A 612 -19.35 3.56 -1.54
C LEU A 612 -20.79 4.05 -1.62
N LYS A 613 -21.13 5.08 -0.83
CA LYS A 613 -22.47 5.69 -0.89
C LYS A 613 -22.77 6.33 -2.24
N TYR A 614 -21.78 6.97 -2.87
CA TYR A 614 -21.92 7.58 -4.18
C TYR A 614 -22.01 6.53 -5.30
N LYS A 615 -21.14 5.52 -5.26
CA LYS A 615 -21.03 4.48 -6.29
C LYS A 615 -22.14 3.44 -6.22
N PHE A 616 -22.65 3.14 -5.03
CA PHE A 616 -23.69 2.14 -4.78
C PHE A 616 -24.91 2.76 -4.04
N PRO A 617 -25.65 3.67 -4.69
CA PRO A 617 -26.75 4.40 -4.04
C PRO A 617 -28.00 3.54 -3.74
N TYR A 618 -28.03 2.30 -4.23
CA TYR A 618 -29.14 1.35 -4.08
C TYR A 618 -28.78 0.11 -3.24
N ALA A 619 -27.73 0.19 -2.42
CA ALA A 619 -27.36 -0.88 -1.50
C ALA A 619 -28.52 -1.20 -0.54
N MET A 620 -28.72 -2.48 -0.26
CA MET A 620 -29.69 -2.99 0.70
C MET A 620 -29.02 -3.22 2.06
N PRO A 621 -29.77 -3.13 3.18
CA PRO A 621 -29.22 -3.49 4.49
C PRO A 621 -28.57 -4.87 4.46
N GLU A 622 -27.41 -5.00 5.12
CA GLU A 622 -26.55 -6.19 5.16
C GLU A 622 -25.72 -6.45 3.89
N ASP A 623 -25.86 -5.64 2.84
CA ASP A 623 -24.95 -5.71 1.69
C ASP A 623 -23.50 -5.49 2.14
N VAL A 624 -22.60 -6.30 1.59
CA VAL A 624 -21.15 -6.24 1.82
C VAL A 624 -20.42 -5.80 0.55
N MET A 625 -19.34 -5.05 0.73
CA MET A 625 -18.46 -4.63 -0.36
C MET A 625 -17.00 -4.69 0.09
N ASP A 626 -16.19 -5.41 -0.67
CA ASP A 626 -14.73 -5.41 -0.56
C ASP A 626 -14.17 -4.29 -1.44
N VAL A 627 -13.37 -3.42 -0.84
CA VAL A 627 -12.87 -2.21 -1.51
C VAL A 627 -11.36 -2.28 -1.59
N ALA A 628 -10.85 -2.48 -2.81
CA ALA A 628 -9.45 -2.32 -3.12
C ALA A 628 -9.11 -0.84 -3.36
N TYR A 629 -7.95 -0.40 -2.88
CA TYR A 629 -7.47 0.97 -3.07
C TYR A 629 -5.95 1.02 -3.02
N HIS A 630 -5.39 2.01 -3.71
CA HIS A 630 -3.98 2.35 -3.63
C HIS A 630 -3.72 3.23 -2.39
N PHE A 631 -2.71 2.88 -1.60
CA PHE A 631 -2.30 3.60 -0.40
C PHE A 631 -0.79 3.90 -0.44
N TYR A 632 -0.44 5.17 -0.27
CA TYR A 632 0.94 5.63 -0.20
C TYR A 632 1.46 5.62 1.25
N ALA A 633 2.48 4.80 1.48
CA ALA A 633 3.19 4.70 2.75
C ALA A 633 4.69 4.51 2.51
N SER A 634 5.53 5.16 3.33
CA SER A 634 6.97 4.88 3.38
C SER A 634 7.70 4.97 2.03
N GLY A 635 7.29 5.88 1.14
CA GLY A 635 7.95 6.11 -0.15
C GLY A 635 7.43 5.26 -1.32
N SER A 636 6.41 4.42 -1.10
CA SER A 636 5.80 3.60 -2.15
C SER A 636 4.28 3.58 -2.05
N THR A 637 3.61 3.29 -3.17
CA THR A 637 2.17 3.06 -3.24
C THR A 637 1.91 1.56 -3.34
N VAL A 638 1.07 1.04 -2.45
CA VAL A 638 0.69 -0.39 -2.42
C VAL A 638 -0.81 -0.55 -2.51
N LEU A 639 -1.25 -1.71 -2.99
CA LEU A 639 -2.66 -2.10 -2.96
C LEU A 639 -3.05 -2.49 -1.52
N GLN A 640 -4.19 -2.01 -1.05
CA GLN A 640 -4.82 -2.41 0.20
C GLN A 640 -6.28 -2.74 -0.05
N ALA A 641 -6.90 -3.48 0.88
CA ALA A 641 -8.32 -3.81 0.81
C ALA A 641 -8.97 -3.77 2.18
N ASP A 642 -10.22 -3.29 2.22
CA ASP A 642 -11.07 -3.26 3.40
C ASP A 642 -12.50 -3.73 3.05
N ARG A 643 -13.17 -4.41 3.98
CA ARG A 643 -14.59 -4.81 3.85
C ARG A 643 -15.49 -3.79 4.53
N TYR A 644 -16.62 -3.49 3.89
CA TYR A 644 -17.67 -2.62 4.43
C TYR A 644 -19.02 -3.33 4.40
N THR A 645 -19.88 -3.01 5.38
CA THR A 645 -21.27 -3.45 5.44
C THR A 645 -22.20 -2.24 5.47
N PHE A 646 -23.30 -2.31 4.70
CA PHE A 646 -24.33 -1.28 4.68
C PHE A 646 -25.40 -1.52 5.75
N ASP A 647 -25.63 -0.55 6.63
CA ASP A 647 -26.61 -0.64 7.72
C ASP A 647 -28.04 -0.23 7.32
N GLY A 648 -28.26 0.10 6.05
CA GLY A 648 -29.49 0.69 5.52
C GLY A 648 -29.44 2.21 5.36
N SER A 649 -28.43 2.88 5.89
CA SER A 649 -28.21 4.34 5.77
C SER A 649 -26.76 4.70 5.43
N ASN A 650 -25.78 4.00 6.00
CA ASN A 650 -24.35 4.26 5.86
C ASN A 650 -23.57 2.97 5.64
N TRP A 651 -22.47 3.10 4.90
CA TRP A 651 -21.43 2.07 4.82
C TRP A 651 -20.49 2.22 6.00
N SER A 652 -20.31 1.14 6.77
CA SER A 652 -19.39 1.08 7.90
C SER A 652 -18.31 0.04 7.63
N LYS A 653 -17.05 0.38 7.93
CA LYS A 653 -15.92 -0.53 7.79
C LYS A 653 -16.06 -1.68 8.78
N ASN A 654 -15.89 -2.90 8.31
CA ASN A 654 -15.85 -4.09 9.15
C ASN A 654 -14.50 -4.08 9.86
N LEU A 655 -14.53 -3.80 11.16
CA LEU A 655 -13.32 -3.75 11.97
C LEU A 655 -12.72 -5.15 12.06
N THR A 656 -11.39 -5.22 11.97
CA THR A 656 -10.59 -6.44 12.13
C THR A 656 -10.35 -6.79 13.59
N TYR A 657 -11.21 -6.29 14.48
CA TYR A 657 -11.15 -6.53 15.91
C TYR A 657 -12.54 -6.40 16.54
N GLU A 658 -12.74 -7.15 17.62
CA GLU A 658 -13.84 -6.97 18.55
C GLU A 658 -13.36 -6.25 19.82
N THR A 659 -14.29 -5.75 20.63
CA THR A 659 -13.97 -5.14 21.92
C THR A 659 -14.40 -6.07 23.04
N LEU A 660 -13.47 -6.43 23.92
CA LEU A 660 -13.67 -7.33 25.04
C LEU A 660 -13.38 -6.62 26.37
N ASP A 661 -14.03 -7.08 27.44
CA ASP A 661 -13.76 -6.65 28.81
C ASP A 661 -12.96 -7.73 29.57
N GLY A 662 -11.81 -7.35 30.11
CA GLY A 662 -10.95 -8.20 30.92
C GLY A 662 -10.95 -7.76 32.38
N PRO A 663 -11.59 -8.50 33.30
CA PRO A 663 -11.44 -8.26 34.74
C PRO A 663 -10.05 -8.69 35.24
N PHE A 664 -9.40 -7.82 36.01
CA PHE A 664 -8.13 -8.10 36.68
C PHE A 664 -8.22 -7.80 38.17
N LYS A 665 -7.60 -8.63 39.00
CA LYS A 665 -7.55 -8.47 40.45
C LYS A 665 -6.11 -8.47 40.94
N LYS A 666 -5.81 -7.55 41.86
CA LYS A 666 -4.50 -7.47 42.50
C LYS A 666 -4.41 -8.40 43.69
N VAL A 667 -3.49 -9.35 43.65
CA VAL A 667 -3.22 -10.32 44.73
C VAL A 667 -1.72 -10.42 44.95
N SER A 668 -1.29 -10.33 46.21
CA SER A 668 0.13 -10.43 46.60
C SER A 668 1.04 -9.50 45.78
N GLY A 669 0.59 -8.27 45.53
CA GLY A 669 1.33 -7.26 44.78
C GLY A 669 1.32 -7.44 43.26
N LYS A 670 0.59 -8.43 42.72
CA LYS A 670 0.52 -8.71 41.28
C LYS A 670 -0.90 -8.61 40.75
N TRP A 671 -1.08 -8.02 39.58
CA TRP A 671 -2.33 -8.10 38.83
C TRP A 671 -2.45 -9.47 38.19
N ASN A 672 -3.63 -10.08 38.27
CA ASN A 672 -3.95 -11.34 37.61
C ASN A 672 -5.31 -11.19 36.94
N PHE A 673 -5.51 -11.84 35.80
CA PHE A 673 -6.84 -11.96 35.22
C PHE A 673 -7.76 -12.69 36.21
N ASP A 674 -8.94 -12.14 36.45
CA ASP A 674 -9.94 -12.69 37.38
C ASP A 674 -11.10 -13.29 36.58
N PRO A 675 -11.14 -14.62 36.36
CA PRO A 675 -12.17 -15.25 35.56
C PRO A 675 -13.55 -15.29 36.25
N SER A 676 -13.72 -14.68 37.41
CA SER A 676 -15.01 -14.58 38.10
C SER A 676 -16.04 -13.85 37.22
N MET A 677 -17.27 -14.35 37.19
CA MET A 677 -18.33 -13.80 36.34
C MET A 677 -19.70 -13.84 37.01
N THR A 678 -20.57 -12.91 36.60
CA THR A 678 -22.01 -12.97 36.92
C THR A 678 -22.77 -13.43 35.68
N LEU A 679 -23.41 -14.58 35.78
CA LEU A 679 -24.18 -15.23 34.74
C LEU A 679 -25.67 -14.91 34.95
N VAL A 680 -26.22 -14.02 34.13
CA VAL A 680 -27.64 -13.67 34.20
C VAL A 680 -28.45 -14.63 33.35
N VAL A 681 -29.08 -15.61 33.98
CA VAL A 681 -29.93 -16.62 33.32
C VAL A 681 -31.38 -16.16 33.39
N ALA A 682 -31.76 -15.29 32.45
CA ALA A 682 -33.06 -14.65 32.43
C ALA A 682 -34.21 -15.64 32.12
N PRO A 683 -35.43 -15.43 32.65
CA PRO A 683 -36.60 -16.23 32.31
C PRO A 683 -37.18 -15.84 30.92
N ASP A 684 -36.32 -15.80 29.90
CA ASP A 684 -36.61 -15.28 28.55
C ASP A 684 -36.73 -16.37 27.48
N ARG A 685 -36.49 -17.64 27.85
CA ARG A 685 -36.48 -18.80 26.94
C ARG A 685 -35.48 -18.71 25.79
N SER A 686 -34.46 -17.85 25.90
CA SER A 686 -33.37 -17.77 24.93
C SER A 686 -32.57 -19.07 24.89
N ALA A 687 -31.85 -19.32 23.79
CA ALA A 687 -30.97 -20.47 23.68
C ALA A 687 -29.90 -20.49 24.79
N TYR A 688 -29.39 -19.30 25.14
CA TYR A 688 -28.46 -19.11 26.26
C TYR A 688 -29.10 -19.50 27.59
N SER A 689 -30.26 -18.95 27.96
CA SER A 689 -30.87 -19.27 29.25
C SER A 689 -31.26 -20.74 29.36
N LYS A 690 -31.77 -21.33 28.27
CA LYS A 690 -32.15 -22.76 28.22
C LYS A 690 -30.98 -23.70 28.46
N SER A 691 -29.77 -23.37 27.98
CA SER A 691 -28.63 -24.28 28.10
C SER A 691 -28.25 -24.55 29.56
N PHE A 692 -28.36 -23.56 30.45
CA PHE A 692 -28.09 -23.72 31.89
C PHE A 692 -29.07 -24.68 32.56
N TYR A 693 -30.37 -24.48 32.35
CA TYR A 693 -31.39 -25.37 32.88
C TYR A 693 -31.29 -26.76 32.27
N GLN A 694 -31.00 -26.86 30.98
CA GLN A 694 -30.85 -28.15 30.31
C GLN A 694 -29.65 -28.94 30.85
N ALA A 695 -28.51 -28.28 31.09
CA ALA A 695 -27.36 -28.93 31.71
C ALA A 695 -27.69 -29.48 33.12
N CYS A 696 -28.52 -28.77 33.89
CA CYS A 696 -29.03 -29.26 35.18
C CYS A 696 -29.92 -30.51 35.00
N VAL A 697 -30.87 -30.46 34.06
CA VAL A 697 -31.78 -31.58 33.73
C VAL A 697 -30.99 -32.81 33.26
N ASP A 698 -30.04 -32.63 32.36
CA ASP A 698 -29.20 -33.69 31.82
C ASP A 698 -28.38 -34.37 32.91
N TRP A 699 -27.85 -33.58 33.86
CA TRP A 699 -27.12 -34.14 34.99
C TRP A 699 -28.02 -34.96 35.92
N VAL A 700 -29.23 -34.47 36.24
CA VAL A 700 -30.18 -35.21 37.09
C VAL A 700 -30.66 -36.49 36.39
N LEU A 701 -30.93 -36.43 35.08
CA LEU A 701 -31.30 -37.60 34.26
C LEU A 701 -30.25 -38.73 34.33
N GLN A 702 -28.98 -38.35 34.44
CA GLN A 702 -27.85 -39.30 34.46
C GLN A 702 -27.51 -39.79 35.88
N ASN A 703 -27.73 -38.98 36.91
CA ASN A 703 -27.13 -39.21 38.24
C ASN A 703 -28.14 -39.44 39.37
N LYS A 704 -29.43 -39.21 39.15
CA LYS A 704 -30.48 -39.32 40.19
C LYS A 704 -31.57 -40.31 39.79
N ASP A 705 -32.43 -40.66 40.75
CA ASP A 705 -33.54 -41.58 40.53
C ASP A 705 -34.45 -41.12 39.39
N ALA A 706 -34.95 -42.09 38.62
CA ALA A 706 -35.83 -41.84 37.50
C ALA A 706 -37.14 -41.11 37.89
N ALA A 707 -37.60 -41.25 39.13
CA ALA A 707 -38.76 -40.54 39.66
C ALA A 707 -38.63 -39.01 39.57
N TYR A 708 -37.41 -38.46 39.71
CA TYR A 708 -37.16 -37.02 39.62
C TYR A 708 -37.34 -36.44 38.22
N THR A 709 -37.46 -37.28 37.20
CA THR A 709 -37.58 -36.89 35.80
C THR A 709 -38.78 -37.55 35.14
N THR A 710 -39.79 -37.92 35.93
CA THR A 710 -41.04 -38.50 35.46
C THR A 710 -42.21 -37.67 35.98
N ASP A 711 -43.10 -37.23 35.08
CA ASP A 711 -44.31 -36.53 35.49
C ASP A 711 -45.33 -37.53 36.05
N ASN A 712 -45.51 -37.52 37.37
CA ASN A 712 -46.38 -38.46 38.08
C ASN A 712 -47.86 -38.39 37.68
N ARG A 713 -48.30 -37.32 37.01
CA ARG A 713 -49.68 -37.17 36.50
C ARG A 713 -49.91 -37.86 35.16
N SER A 714 -48.87 -37.95 34.33
CA SER A 714 -48.94 -38.49 32.98
C SER A 714 -48.14 -39.79 32.80
N GLY A 715 -47.27 -40.14 33.74
CA GLY A 715 -46.32 -41.25 33.65
C GLY A 715 -45.21 -41.03 32.61
N SER A 716 -45.09 -39.82 32.05
CA SER A 716 -44.16 -39.53 30.96
C SER A 716 -42.78 -39.15 31.49
N ARG A 717 -41.72 -39.66 30.85
CA ARG A 717 -40.35 -39.22 31.07
C ARG A 717 -40.18 -37.78 30.56
N LEU A 718 -39.65 -36.91 31.40
CA LEU A 718 -39.33 -35.52 31.08
C LEU A 718 -37.89 -35.42 30.60
N THR A 719 -37.66 -34.63 29.56
CA THR A 719 -36.33 -34.39 28.97
C THR A 719 -35.88 -32.94 29.11
N ASP A 720 -36.76 -32.03 29.53
CA ASP A 720 -36.52 -30.60 29.61
C ASP A 720 -36.82 -30.02 31.00
N SER A 721 -37.14 -30.87 31.97
CA SER A 721 -37.50 -30.51 33.33
C SER A 721 -37.10 -31.61 34.30
N GLU A 722 -36.66 -31.23 35.50
CA GLU A 722 -36.32 -32.13 36.58
C GLU A 722 -36.87 -31.63 37.93
N TYR A 723 -37.17 -32.56 38.82
CA TYR A 723 -37.84 -32.31 40.10
C TYR A 723 -36.98 -32.64 41.31
N TYR A 724 -35.70 -32.99 41.13
CA TYR A 724 -34.74 -33.11 42.22
C TYR A 724 -34.36 -31.72 42.75
N SER A 725 -33.96 -30.80 41.88
CA SER A 725 -33.67 -29.40 42.22
C SER A 725 -34.73 -28.40 41.74
N GLY A 726 -35.59 -28.80 40.80
CA GLY A 726 -36.70 -28.00 40.28
C GLY A 726 -36.39 -27.20 39.00
N CYS A 727 -35.27 -27.46 38.32
CA CYS A 727 -34.89 -26.81 37.06
C CYS A 727 -35.81 -27.23 35.90
N ALA A 728 -36.28 -26.25 35.13
CA ALA A 728 -37.04 -26.51 33.90
C ALA A 728 -36.56 -25.63 32.73
N ALA A 729 -35.97 -26.25 31.71
CA ALA A 729 -35.44 -25.60 30.52
C ALA A 729 -36.54 -24.96 29.67
N SER A 730 -37.67 -25.64 29.48
CA SER A 730 -38.80 -25.10 28.69
C SER A 730 -39.44 -23.86 29.29
N TYR A 731 -39.39 -23.73 30.62
CA TYR A 731 -39.96 -22.59 31.34
C TYR A 731 -38.90 -21.55 31.75
N THR A 732 -37.61 -21.89 31.66
CA THR A 732 -36.48 -21.08 32.14
C THR A 732 -36.71 -20.57 33.57
N ASN A 733 -37.09 -21.49 34.47
CA ASN A 733 -37.31 -21.20 35.87
C ASN A 733 -36.82 -22.32 36.79
N LEU A 734 -36.62 -21.95 38.06
CA LEU A 734 -36.32 -22.85 39.16
C LEU A 734 -37.58 -22.98 40.05
N ASN A 735 -38.31 -24.09 39.96
CA ASN A 735 -39.60 -24.30 40.62
C ASN A 735 -39.43 -24.89 42.03
N TRP A 736 -39.37 -24.03 43.04
CA TRP A 736 -39.33 -24.39 44.47
C TRP A 736 -40.68 -24.15 45.15
N ARG A 737 -41.71 -24.84 44.68
CA ARG A 737 -43.02 -24.85 45.33
C ARG A 737 -43.17 -26.04 46.27
N ILE A 738 -43.25 -25.75 47.57
CA ILE A 738 -43.38 -26.74 48.65
C ILE A 738 -44.62 -27.64 48.53
N ASN A 739 -45.71 -27.15 47.92
CA ASN A 739 -46.91 -27.95 47.69
C ASN A 739 -46.82 -28.86 46.45
N THR A 740 -45.70 -28.83 45.72
CA THR A 740 -45.49 -29.65 44.53
C THR A 740 -44.31 -30.60 44.63
N LEU A 741 -43.09 -30.09 44.88
CA LEU A 741 -41.87 -30.90 44.80
C LEU A 741 -41.90 -32.11 45.74
N PRO A 742 -42.11 -31.94 47.06
CA PRO A 742 -42.10 -33.06 47.99
C PRO A 742 -43.23 -34.05 47.73
N LYS A 743 -44.47 -33.54 47.65
CA LYS A 743 -45.68 -34.36 47.58
C LYS A 743 -45.77 -35.22 46.32
N TYR A 744 -45.37 -34.68 45.17
CA TYR A 744 -45.63 -35.33 43.89
C TYR A 744 -44.40 -36.02 43.28
N TYR A 745 -43.19 -35.66 43.71
CA TYR A 745 -41.98 -36.17 43.07
C TYR A 745 -41.02 -36.81 44.07
N TRP A 746 -40.77 -36.19 45.22
CA TRP A 746 -39.82 -36.75 46.19
C TRP A 746 -40.39 -37.96 46.94
N SER A 747 -41.68 -37.94 47.26
CA SER A 747 -42.40 -39.08 47.83
C SER A 747 -42.38 -40.31 46.88
N GLU A 748 -42.52 -40.09 45.58
CA GLU A 748 -42.43 -41.15 44.55
C GLU A 748 -41.00 -41.69 44.41
N ALA A 749 -39.99 -40.87 44.71
CA ALA A 749 -38.60 -41.31 44.87
C ALA A 749 -38.34 -42.05 46.20
N GLY A 750 -39.36 -42.23 47.04
CA GLY A 750 -39.30 -42.96 48.31
C GLY A 750 -38.82 -42.12 49.50
N GLU A 751 -38.83 -40.79 49.40
CA GLU A 751 -38.36 -39.90 50.47
C GLU A 751 -39.42 -39.66 51.55
N ASP A 752 -38.96 -39.48 52.79
CA ASP A 752 -39.80 -39.01 53.89
C ASP A 752 -40.01 -37.50 53.76
N ILE A 753 -41.25 -37.12 53.44
CA ILE A 753 -41.65 -35.72 53.21
C ILE A 753 -42.38 -35.10 54.41
N SER A 754 -42.48 -35.80 55.54
CA SER A 754 -43.28 -35.37 56.70
C SER A 754 -42.84 -34.02 57.28
N ALA A 755 -41.57 -33.64 57.10
CA ALA A 755 -41.05 -32.33 57.50
C ALA A 755 -41.72 -31.15 56.78
N TYR A 756 -42.40 -31.40 55.65
CA TYR A 756 -42.98 -30.35 54.80
C TYR A 756 -44.51 -30.29 54.90
N ASP A 757 -45.17 -31.25 55.54
CA ASP A 757 -46.64 -31.41 55.51
C ASP A 757 -47.41 -30.24 56.14
N ASN A 758 -46.79 -29.51 57.07
CA ASN A 758 -47.43 -28.38 57.77
C ASN A 758 -47.35 -27.05 57.01
N TRP A 759 -46.88 -27.03 55.75
CA TRP A 759 -46.71 -25.80 54.95
C TRP A 759 -47.98 -24.93 54.81
N GLY A 760 -49.17 -25.56 54.88
CA GLY A 760 -50.47 -24.89 54.80
C GLY A 760 -51.23 -24.85 56.12
N SER A 761 -50.54 -25.06 57.25
CA SER A 761 -51.14 -25.03 58.59
C SER A 761 -51.51 -23.59 59.00
N ASP A 762 -52.61 -23.45 59.74
CA ASP A 762 -52.96 -22.17 60.42
C ASP A 762 -51.96 -21.84 61.56
N ASP A 763 -51.17 -22.83 62.00
CA ASP A 763 -50.02 -22.62 62.89
C ASP A 763 -48.84 -22.06 62.11
N LYS A 764 -48.60 -20.75 62.29
CA LYS A 764 -47.55 -19.99 61.61
C LYS A 764 -46.13 -20.48 61.93
N GLU A 765 -45.89 -20.99 63.13
CA GLU A 765 -44.57 -21.53 63.50
C GLU A 765 -44.32 -22.88 62.81
N ALA A 766 -45.34 -23.75 62.78
CA ALA A 766 -45.28 -25.04 62.08
C ALA A 766 -45.15 -24.88 60.55
N ALA A 767 -45.87 -23.89 59.98
CA ALA A 767 -45.72 -23.54 58.57
C ALA A 767 -44.31 -23.01 58.28
N ARG A 768 -43.81 -22.07 59.09
CA ARG A 768 -42.44 -21.53 58.94
C ARG A 768 -41.37 -22.61 59.02
N ALA A 769 -41.49 -23.55 59.96
CA ALA A 769 -40.56 -24.67 60.07
C ALA A 769 -40.57 -25.55 58.81
N SER A 770 -41.74 -25.80 58.22
CA SER A 770 -41.86 -26.57 56.97
C SER A 770 -41.21 -25.87 55.77
N TYR A 771 -41.43 -24.56 55.63
CA TYR A 771 -40.80 -23.76 54.57
C TYR A 771 -39.28 -23.68 54.75
N GLN A 772 -38.78 -23.49 55.97
CA GLN A 772 -37.34 -23.46 56.24
C GLN A 772 -36.70 -24.80 55.85
N ALA A 773 -37.24 -25.91 56.36
CA ALA A 773 -36.72 -27.24 56.05
C ALA A 773 -36.76 -27.54 54.55
N PHE A 774 -37.81 -27.09 53.85
CA PHE A 774 -37.94 -27.26 52.42
C PHE A 774 -36.88 -26.45 51.65
N TYR A 775 -36.75 -25.15 51.95
CA TYR A 775 -35.78 -24.28 51.28
C TYR A 775 -34.34 -24.72 51.51
N ASP A 776 -33.99 -25.14 52.73
CA ASP A 776 -32.67 -25.69 53.04
C ASP A 776 -32.34 -26.92 52.16
N GLU A 777 -33.33 -27.79 51.93
CA GLU A 777 -33.13 -29.00 51.12
C GLU A 777 -33.08 -28.70 49.61
N VAL A 778 -33.97 -27.84 49.08
CA VAL A 778 -33.90 -27.47 47.64
C VAL A 778 -32.66 -26.65 47.31
N GLU A 779 -32.21 -25.77 48.20
CA GLU A 779 -30.98 -24.99 48.01
C GLU A 779 -29.76 -25.92 47.91
N LYS A 780 -29.64 -26.87 48.84
CA LYS A 780 -28.59 -27.89 48.82
C LYS A 780 -28.60 -28.70 47.52
N ARG A 781 -29.78 -29.18 47.09
CA ARG A 781 -29.92 -29.98 45.85
C ARG A 781 -29.58 -29.17 44.62
N PHE A 782 -30.04 -27.93 44.55
CA PHE A 782 -29.70 -27.03 43.45
C PHE A 782 -28.21 -26.69 43.41
N GLY A 783 -27.60 -26.47 44.57
CA GLY A 783 -26.16 -26.27 44.70
C GLY A 783 -25.36 -27.44 44.11
N GLU A 784 -25.75 -28.68 44.39
CA GLU A 784 -25.15 -29.88 43.81
C GLU A 784 -25.32 -29.92 42.27
N VAL A 785 -26.56 -29.77 41.79
CA VAL A 785 -26.89 -29.91 40.36
C VAL A 785 -26.22 -28.81 39.53
N MET A 786 -26.34 -27.56 39.96
CA MET A 786 -25.78 -26.42 39.22
C MET A 786 -24.25 -26.41 39.26
N SER A 787 -23.61 -26.90 40.34
CA SER A 787 -22.16 -27.07 40.38
C SER A 787 -21.68 -28.00 39.26
N ALA A 788 -22.39 -29.11 39.04
CA ALA A 788 -22.07 -30.04 37.96
C ALA A 788 -22.42 -29.50 36.56
N ALA A 789 -23.53 -28.78 36.44
CA ALA A 789 -23.93 -28.11 35.20
C ALA A 789 -22.88 -27.07 34.77
N LEU A 790 -22.40 -26.24 35.70
CA LEU A 790 -21.32 -25.28 35.44
C LEU A 790 -20.03 -25.97 35.00
N GLY A 791 -19.68 -27.12 35.60
CA GLY A 791 -18.51 -27.89 35.15
C GLY A 791 -18.62 -28.46 33.74
N THR A 792 -19.85 -28.69 33.27
CA THR A 792 -20.12 -29.10 31.87
C THR A 792 -20.05 -27.90 30.92
N LEU A 793 -20.57 -26.75 31.34
CA LEU A 793 -20.63 -25.54 30.52
C LEU A 793 -19.28 -24.80 30.45
N TYR A 794 -18.45 -24.92 31.48
CA TYR A 794 -17.16 -24.23 31.61
C TYR A 794 -16.05 -25.22 32.02
N PRO A 795 -15.74 -26.24 31.21
CA PRO A 795 -14.78 -27.29 31.59
C PRO A 795 -13.34 -26.80 31.69
N ASP A 796 -12.99 -25.73 30.96
CA ASP A 796 -11.62 -25.24 30.82
C ASP A 796 -11.25 -24.09 31.77
N VAL A 797 -12.16 -23.65 32.64
CA VAL A 797 -11.86 -22.57 33.59
C VAL A 797 -10.84 -23.07 34.63
N LYS A 798 -9.78 -22.27 34.82
CA LYS A 798 -8.63 -22.64 35.66
C LYS A 798 -8.62 -21.85 36.96
N MET A 799 -8.12 -22.52 38.00
CA MET A 799 -7.81 -21.90 39.30
C MET A 799 -6.70 -20.86 39.13
N ILE A 800 -6.85 -19.70 39.78
CA ILE A 800 -5.81 -18.67 39.85
C ILE A 800 -5.34 -18.56 41.30
N SER A 801 -4.03 -18.75 41.52
CA SER A 801 -3.45 -18.75 42.87
C SER A 801 -3.78 -17.45 43.62
N GLY A 802 -4.44 -17.57 44.77
CA GLY A 802 -4.81 -16.44 45.63
C GLY A 802 -6.05 -15.66 45.18
N ILE A 803 -6.75 -16.13 44.14
CA ILE A 803 -8.09 -15.64 43.75
C ILE A 803 -9.09 -16.77 43.96
N ASP A 804 -10.08 -16.51 44.81
CA ASP A 804 -11.31 -17.31 44.81
C ASP A 804 -12.10 -16.94 43.55
N VAL A 805 -12.09 -17.83 42.56
CA VAL A 805 -12.85 -17.67 41.32
C VAL A 805 -14.31 -18.00 41.61
N ILE A 806 -15.18 -16.99 41.57
CA ILE A 806 -16.61 -17.12 41.89
C ILE A 806 -17.46 -16.90 40.65
N TYR A 807 -18.34 -17.86 40.36
CA TYR A 807 -19.40 -17.72 39.37
C TYR A 807 -20.70 -17.43 40.10
N THR A 808 -21.31 -16.28 39.82
CA THR A 808 -22.60 -15.89 40.39
C THR A 808 -23.70 -16.10 39.37
N VAL A 809 -24.52 -17.12 39.55
CA VAL A 809 -25.64 -17.42 38.66
C VAL A 809 -26.90 -16.73 39.17
N GLN A 810 -27.45 -15.80 38.38
CA GLN A 810 -28.70 -15.11 38.71
C GLN A 810 -29.86 -15.76 37.95
N MET A 811 -30.88 -16.21 38.68
CA MET A 811 -31.96 -17.01 38.12
C MET A 811 -33.33 -16.57 38.63
N MET A 812 -34.36 -16.96 37.88
CA MET A 812 -35.74 -16.79 38.28
C MET A 812 -36.17 -17.94 39.18
N LEU A 813 -36.45 -17.62 40.44
CA LEU A 813 -37.00 -18.56 41.41
C LEU A 813 -38.53 -18.46 41.46
N TYR A 814 -39.21 -19.59 41.27
CA TYR A 814 -40.65 -19.75 41.33
C TYR A 814 -41.05 -20.49 42.60
N THR A 815 -41.69 -19.81 43.54
CA THR A 815 -42.08 -20.38 44.85
C THR A 815 -43.58 -20.23 45.10
N GLN A 816 -44.05 -20.60 46.30
CA GLN A 816 -45.45 -20.36 46.69
C GLN A 816 -45.78 -18.86 46.82
N HIS A 817 -44.76 -18.02 47.10
CA HIS A 817 -44.90 -16.58 47.33
C HIS A 817 -44.33 -15.72 46.20
N ILE A 818 -43.52 -16.32 45.30
CA ILE A 818 -42.92 -15.66 44.14
C ILE A 818 -43.51 -16.31 42.89
N GLY A 819 -44.33 -15.58 42.13
CA GLY A 819 -45.02 -16.11 40.95
C GLY A 819 -44.11 -16.37 39.74
N SER A 820 -44.52 -17.27 38.85
CA SER A 820 -43.78 -17.60 37.62
C SER A 820 -43.77 -16.49 36.57
N GLY A 821 -44.60 -15.46 36.75
CA GLY A 821 -44.82 -14.37 35.79
C GLY A 821 -44.05 -13.07 36.10
N THR A 822 -43.08 -13.07 37.01
CA THR A 822 -42.30 -11.86 37.34
C THR A 822 -41.45 -11.35 36.17
N GLY A 823 -41.05 -12.24 35.25
CA GLY A 823 -40.19 -11.92 34.11
C GLY A 823 -38.78 -11.45 34.48
N LYS A 824 -38.36 -11.64 35.74
CA LYS A 824 -37.09 -11.15 36.29
C LYS A 824 -36.31 -12.28 36.97
N VAL A 825 -34.99 -12.15 36.99
CA VAL A 825 -34.15 -12.90 37.94
C VAL A 825 -34.43 -12.40 39.35
N THR A 826 -34.59 -13.31 40.31
CA THR A 826 -35.00 -12.96 41.68
C THR A 826 -33.92 -13.29 42.70
N HIS A 827 -33.05 -14.25 42.41
CA HIS A 827 -32.01 -14.74 43.32
C HIS A 827 -30.67 -14.90 42.61
N ALA A 828 -29.60 -14.79 43.38
CA ALA A 828 -28.24 -15.09 42.98
C ALA A 828 -27.70 -16.29 43.76
N PHE A 829 -26.92 -17.13 43.09
CA PHE A 829 -26.29 -18.32 43.62
C PHE A 829 -24.80 -18.26 43.32
N GLU A 830 -23.95 -18.31 44.34
CA GLU A 830 -22.50 -18.24 44.19
C GLU A 830 -21.88 -19.63 44.21
N PHE A 831 -21.00 -19.88 43.24
CA PHE A 831 -20.25 -21.12 43.09
C PHE A 831 -18.76 -20.82 43.00
N LYS A 832 -17.97 -21.47 43.85
CA LYS A 832 -16.52 -21.33 43.89
C LYS A 832 -15.87 -22.41 43.04
N LEU A 833 -14.95 -22.02 42.17
CA LEU A 833 -14.09 -22.99 41.49
C LEU A 833 -13.13 -23.62 42.50
N VAL A 834 -13.04 -24.94 42.52
CA VAL A 834 -12.18 -25.70 43.46
C VAL A 834 -11.14 -26.57 42.76
N ASP A 835 -11.35 -26.87 41.49
CA ASP A 835 -10.40 -27.53 40.58
C ASP A 835 -10.75 -27.10 39.15
N THR A 836 -9.91 -27.42 38.16
CA THR A 836 -10.17 -27.05 36.76
C THR A 836 -11.54 -27.58 36.32
N GLY A 837 -12.44 -26.68 35.92
CA GLY A 837 -13.81 -27.01 35.54
C GLY A 837 -14.69 -27.59 36.65
N LYS A 838 -14.30 -27.53 37.93
CA LYS A 838 -15.11 -28.07 39.06
C LYS A 838 -15.50 -26.99 40.05
N PHE A 839 -16.79 -26.91 40.31
CA PHE A 839 -17.38 -25.90 41.17
C PHE A 839 -17.95 -26.51 42.46
N GLU A 840 -17.94 -25.73 43.52
CA GLU A 840 -18.63 -26.00 44.77
C GLU A 840 -19.58 -24.85 45.11
N TYR A 841 -20.78 -25.18 45.57
CA TYR A 841 -21.76 -24.21 46.00
C TYR A 841 -21.32 -23.45 47.26
N VAL A 842 -21.53 -22.13 47.28
CA VAL A 842 -21.15 -21.25 48.40
C VAL A 842 -22.36 -20.78 49.18
N ARG A 843 -23.31 -20.11 48.53
CA ARG A 843 -24.52 -19.52 49.14
C ARG A 843 -25.53 -19.04 48.11
N MET A 844 -26.75 -18.75 48.55
CA MET A 844 -27.72 -17.94 47.81
C MET A 844 -28.11 -16.66 48.54
N TYR A 845 -28.60 -15.68 47.79
CA TYR A 845 -29.24 -14.49 48.35
C TYR A 845 -30.28 -13.91 47.37
N ALA A 846 -31.28 -13.24 47.92
CA ALA A 846 -32.28 -12.52 47.14
C ALA A 846 -31.67 -11.26 46.53
N LEU A 847 -32.03 -10.94 45.28
CA LEU A 847 -31.55 -9.73 44.59
C LEU A 847 -32.30 -8.45 45.03
N SER A 848 -33.43 -8.60 45.70
CA SER A 848 -34.21 -7.50 46.28
C SER A 848 -34.97 -8.00 47.52
N PRO A 849 -35.23 -7.15 48.54
CA PRO A 849 -35.96 -7.53 49.75
C PRO A 849 -37.35 -8.14 49.47
N GLU A 850 -38.04 -7.75 48.38
CA GLU A 850 -39.35 -8.36 48.07
C GLU A 850 -39.28 -9.85 47.74
N TYR A 851 -38.10 -10.36 47.36
CA TYR A 851 -37.86 -11.76 46.98
C TYR A 851 -37.33 -12.62 48.12
N GLU A 852 -37.15 -12.09 49.33
CA GLU A 852 -36.73 -12.87 50.49
C GLU A 852 -37.72 -14.02 50.79
N LEU A 853 -37.20 -15.23 50.96
CA LEU A 853 -37.98 -16.46 51.12
C LEU A 853 -38.72 -16.53 52.46
N MET A 854 -38.10 -16.05 53.54
CA MET A 854 -38.56 -16.22 54.92
C MET A 854 -39.05 -14.91 55.57
N LYS A 855 -39.59 -13.97 54.78
CA LYS A 855 -40.16 -12.72 55.30
C LYS A 855 -41.48 -12.96 56.04
N ASP A 856 -41.75 -12.17 57.09
CA ASP A 856 -42.93 -12.33 57.94
C ASP A 856 -44.25 -12.30 57.16
N ALA A 857 -44.35 -11.40 56.17
CA ALA A 857 -45.52 -11.27 55.31
C ALA A 857 -45.89 -12.53 54.50
N ASN A 858 -44.99 -13.51 54.37
CA ASN A 858 -45.32 -14.79 53.72
C ASN A 858 -46.17 -15.73 54.62
N PHE A 859 -46.21 -15.44 55.93
CA PHE A 859 -46.88 -16.22 56.96
C PHE A 859 -47.96 -15.42 57.70
N GLU A 860 -48.23 -14.19 57.24
CA GLU A 860 -49.30 -13.33 57.75
C GLU A 860 -50.66 -13.70 57.19
#